data_AF-A0A0D7A2J2-F1
#
_entry.id   AF-A0A0D7A2J2-F1
#
_cell.length_a   1.000
_cell.length_b   1.000
_cell.length_c   1.000
_cell.angle_alpha   90.00
_cell.angle_beta   90.00
_cell.angle_gamma   90.00
#
_symmetry.space_group_name_H-M   'P 1'
#
loop_
_entity.id
_entity.type
_entity.pdbx_description
1 polymer ?
#
loop_
_entity_poly.entity_id
_entity_poly.type
_entity_poly.pdbx_seq_one_letter_code
_entity_poly.pdbx_strand_id
1 'polypeptide(L)'
;MPISGGFKSVSSCSDESTNPYAPFTSKYDWQMAEWVKRNRGVTETALNELLQIVGDGKIPDALGLSFKNARELNRIIDQKLSSSRPRFCRQQVKLAGEVFNIYYRDVIACVRALFGDRMLGRYLVFAPEKHYTADDGQVRVFHNMHTGRWWWSTQKAVEAETPGATVIPVILSSDKTQLTLFRNKIAYPVYLSIGNIPKEVHRKPSYRAYILLAYLPTSKLSHIKSKAARRRANTNLYHACLRKILSPLKDAGLNGIPMTGFDGVTRRGHPVLSMAIDDYPEQVLTTGAKTGDCARCPTRKDELGDYRPARGPVLRDLALILDALQAFDDDPVHFFSVCKTANVKPVIQPFWQDLPYTNIYRCITPDILHQLYQGIVKHLVSWIISTFGEDEIDARCRRVPANHNIRVFMSGISTLSKVSGREHDQICRFLLGLVVDIPLPNGLSSARLVRAVRSFLDFLYLAQYPLHFALHYVSCIREVGTTDNCNTEYTERLHIDMAKDAYRASNKKDEFEQMTIWLERRDKVQDHAQLISWKLGGSVVPEPVGWLIPTMDAPRSLRMSKWPSATASIEVLTERYRAKDFSDALARYVLLTNDPSISTRHQLLKRKIRDMRIPISRLPVWHRIKFVRTDSVTGVISTVDSIHAQPARRDSLKRMLPARFDTALIHNGQGHSAVAPLSEYLIGRVCVIFSIPVHVVSKMFSPDATIPRHLAYIEWYTALSVPDPNHGMFKVSPRYTSTGDRLATIIPIVNIIRSAHLFPRFGPVAPVAWSSSNVLDLCRTFYLNPFVDKHFYRLLLISQETEDNAYSI
;
A
#
# COMPACT_ATOMS: atom_id res chain seq x y z
N MET A 1 27.94 -27.79 -12.73
CA MET A 1 28.83 -26.68 -12.36
C MET A 1 28.28 -26.00 -11.11
N PRO A 2 29.04 -25.87 -10.01
CA PRO A 2 28.47 -25.43 -8.74
C PRO A 2 28.26 -23.92 -8.75
N ILE A 3 26.99 -23.51 -8.78
CA ILE A 3 26.54 -22.15 -8.45
C ILE A 3 26.66 -22.02 -6.92
N SER A 4 27.87 -21.66 -6.46
CA SER A 4 28.16 -21.38 -5.06
C SER A 4 27.82 -19.91 -4.73
N GLY A 5 27.40 -19.69 -3.49
CA GLY A 5 26.71 -18.50 -2.99
C GLY A 5 27.29 -17.13 -3.37
N GLY A 6 26.40 -16.14 -3.39
CA GLY A 6 26.64 -14.76 -3.80
C GLY A 6 27.93 -14.19 -3.23
N PHE A 7 29.00 -14.25 -4.04
CA PHE A 7 30.35 -13.72 -3.84
C PHE A 7 31.43 -14.62 -3.19
N LYS A 8 31.32 -15.97 -3.16
CA LYS A 8 32.54 -16.80 -2.92
C LYS A 8 33.38 -17.06 -4.19
N SER A 9 32.83 -16.90 -5.39
CA SER A 9 33.56 -17.17 -6.65
C SER A 9 34.29 -15.97 -7.26
N VAL A 10 34.50 -14.87 -6.52
CA VAL A 10 35.53 -13.87 -6.88
C VAL A 10 36.79 -14.17 -6.08
N SER A 11 37.39 -15.33 -6.33
CA SER A 11 38.74 -15.64 -5.85
C SER A 11 39.47 -16.52 -6.86
N SER A 12 39.82 -15.91 -7.99
CA SER A 12 41.05 -16.26 -8.74
C SER A 12 41.46 -15.18 -9.75
N CYS A 13 41.25 -13.90 -9.41
CA CYS A 13 42.08 -12.82 -9.95
C CYS A 13 42.64 -12.05 -8.74
N SER A 14 43.91 -12.31 -8.48
CA SER A 14 44.79 -11.53 -7.64
C SER A 14 44.90 -10.10 -8.18
N ASP A 15 43.95 -9.24 -7.84
CA ASP A 15 44.15 -7.80 -7.81
C ASP A 15 43.20 -7.23 -6.75
N GLU A 16 43.77 -6.79 -5.64
CA GLU A 16 43.16 -5.80 -4.76
C GLU A 16 42.95 -4.52 -5.60
N SER A 17 41.86 -4.47 -6.38
CA SER A 17 41.49 -3.21 -7.00
C SER A 17 41.03 -2.26 -5.89
N THR A 18 41.89 -1.30 -5.56
CA THR A 18 41.60 -0.12 -4.73
C THR A 18 40.39 0.67 -5.21
N ASN A 19 39.89 0.37 -6.42
CA ASN A 19 38.71 0.95 -7.03
C ASN A 19 37.43 0.14 -6.71
N PRO A 20 36.57 0.61 -5.78
CA PRO A 20 35.31 -0.07 -5.47
C PRO A 20 34.31 -0.07 -6.64
N TYR A 21 34.52 0.77 -7.66
CA TYR A 21 33.66 0.96 -8.83
C TYR A 21 34.02 0.06 -10.03
N ALA A 22 35.09 -0.73 -9.95
CA ALA A 22 35.50 -1.63 -11.04
C ALA A 22 34.35 -2.52 -11.50
N PRO A 23 34.08 -2.66 -12.81
CA PRO A 23 34.98 -2.41 -13.95
C PRO A 23 35.01 -0.96 -14.46
N PHE A 24 34.24 -0.06 -13.86
CA PHE A 24 34.27 1.37 -14.20
C PHE A 24 35.50 2.01 -13.56
N THR A 25 36.12 2.97 -14.26
CA THR A 25 37.43 3.53 -13.89
C THR A 25 37.35 4.49 -12.70
N SER A 26 36.19 5.09 -12.46
CA SER A 26 35.99 6.10 -11.41
C SER A 26 34.56 6.11 -10.87
N LYS A 27 34.34 6.88 -9.79
CA LYS A 27 33.00 7.17 -9.26
C LYS A 27 32.10 7.83 -10.31
N TYR A 28 32.61 8.78 -11.09
CA TYR A 28 31.84 9.49 -12.12
C TYR A 28 31.50 8.57 -13.29
N ASP A 29 32.43 7.70 -13.70
CA ASP A 29 32.21 6.67 -14.72
C ASP A 29 31.06 5.73 -14.32
N TRP A 30 31.09 5.24 -13.09
CA TRP A 30 30.00 4.44 -12.53
C TRP A 30 28.68 5.22 -12.44
N GLN A 31 28.70 6.44 -11.87
CA GLN A 31 27.47 7.23 -11.68
C GLN A 31 26.79 7.56 -13.01
N MET A 32 27.56 7.78 -14.09
CA MET A 32 27.01 7.96 -15.42
C MET A 32 26.35 6.67 -15.93
N ALA A 33 27.06 5.53 -15.85
CA ALA A 33 26.52 4.22 -16.24
C ALA A 33 25.25 3.85 -15.48
N GLU A 34 25.27 4.06 -14.16
CA GLU A 34 24.14 3.82 -13.26
C GLU A 34 22.96 4.74 -13.61
N TRP A 35 23.20 6.04 -13.79
CA TRP A 35 22.17 7.02 -14.12
C TRP A 35 21.47 6.67 -15.44
N VAL A 36 22.24 6.31 -16.48
CA VAL A 36 21.70 5.91 -17.78
C VAL A 36 20.76 4.70 -17.63
N LYS A 37 21.20 3.66 -16.93
CA LYS A 37 20.45 2.39 -16.87
C LYS A 37 19.34 2.38 -15.83
N ARG A 38 19.42 3.22 -14.79
CA ARG A 38 18.36 3.36 -13.78
C ARG A 38 17.28 4.36 -14.17
N ASN A 39 17.58 5.38 -14.97
CA ASN A 39 16.55 6.31 -15.47
C ASN A 39 15.67 5.70 -16.55
N ARG A 40 14.37 6.03 -16.47
CA ARG A 40 13.31 5.40 -17.26
C ARG A 40 13.19 5.95 -18.70
N GLY A 41 14.00 6.93 -19.06
CA GLY A 41 13.82 7.70 -20.32
C GLY A 41 15.07 7.91 -21.17
N VAL A 42 16.24 7.39 -20.77
CA VAL A 42 17.46 7.56 -21.56
C VAL A 42 17.49 6.48 -22.64
N THR A 43 17.21 6.87 -23.89
CA THR A 43 17.37 5.99 -25.05
C THR A 43 18.86 5.86 -25.41
N GLU A 44 19.21 4.79 -26.14
CA GLU A 44 20.59 4.65 -26.64
C GLU A 44 20.99 5.83 -27.55
N THR A 45 20.05 6.35 -28.34
CA THR A 45 20.24 7.55 -29.16
C THR A 45 20.50 8.79 -28.30
N ALA A 46 19.66 9.05 -27.29
CA ALA A 46 19.84 10.20 -26.40
C ALA A 46 21.17 10.14 -25.64
N LEU A 47 21.61 8.94 -25.23
CA LEU A 47 22.93 8.76 -24.65
C LEU A 47 24.03 9.08 -25.65
N ASN A 48 23.95 8.57 -26.88
CA ASN A 48 24.96 8.82 -27.90
C ASN A 48 25.04 10.32 -28.24
N GLU A 49 23.91 11.01 -28.35
CA GLU A 49 23.84 12.48 -28.55
C GLU A 49 24.51 13.22 -27.38
N LEU A 50 24.18 12.84 -26.14
CA LEU A 50 24.81 13.42 -24.94
C LEU A 50 26.34 13.24 -24.96
N LEU A 51 26.82 12.02 -25.24
CA LEU A 51 28.26 11.72 -25.27
C LEU A 51 29.00 12.42 -26.43
N GLN A 52 28.27 12.99 -27.40
CA GLN A 52 28.80 13.77 -28.50
C GLN A 52 28.82 15.28 -28.25
N ILE A 53 28.22 15.79 -27.16
CA ILE A 53 28.26 17.22 -26.82
C ILE A 53 29.71 17.65 -26.59
N VAL A 54 30.13 18.68 -27.32
CA VAL A 54 31.49 19.21 -27.35
C VAL A 54 31.52 20.48 -26.48
N GLY A 55 32.07 20.37 -25.26
CA GLY A 55 32.67 21.51 -24.55
C GLY A 55 34.17 21.54 -24.85
N ASP A 56 35.02 22.07 -23.98
CA ASP A 56 36.50 22.04 -24.05
C ASP A 56 37.11 20.59 -24.03
N GLY A 57 36.33 19.59 -24.44
CA GLY A 57 36.57 18.16 -24.60
C GLY A 57 35.23 17.44 -24.86
N LYS A 58 35.23 16.22 -25.43
CA LYS A 58 34.00 15.39 -25.48
C LYS A 58 33.67 14.93 -24.06
N ILE A 59 32.39 14.78 -23.71
CA ILE A 59 31.95 14.33 -22.36
C ILE A 59 32.69 13.07 -21.86
N PRO A 60 32.92 12.02 -22.68
CA PRO A 60 33.71 10.86 -22.26
C PRO A 60 35.10 11.21 -21.75
N ASP A 61 35.80 12.12 -22.43
CA ASP A 61 37.15 12.52 -22.09
C ASP A 61 37.14 13.42 -20.84
N ALA A 62 36.20 14.38 -20.78
CA ALA A 62 36.05 15.30 -19.65
C ALA A 62 35.70 14.62 -18.33
N LEU A 63 34.91 13.52 -18.37
CA LEU A 63 34.51 12.75 -17.18
C LEU A 63 35.34 11.48 -16.97
N GLY A 64 36.28 11.17 -17.87
CA GLY A 64 37.08 9.94 -17.82
C GLY A 64 36.25 8.65 -17.91
N LEU A 65 35.23 8.64 -18.78
CA LEU A 65 34.31 7.51 -18.93
C LEU A 65 34.99 6.32 -19.65
N SER A 66 34.66 5.10 -19.24
CA SER A 66 35.16 3.87 -19.86
C SER A 66 34.45 3.47 -21.16
N PHE A 67 33.49 4.28 -21.61
CA PHE A 67 32.67 4.05 -22.80
C PHE A 67 32.43 5.34 -23.58
N LYS A 68 32.43 5.24 -24.90
CA LYS A 68 32.21 6.38 -25.82
C LYS A 68 30.81 6.42 -26.42
N ASN A 69 30.03 5.35 -26.24
CA ASN A 69 28.69 5.20 -26.79
C ASN A 69 27.89 4.15 -26.00
N ALA A 70 26.59 4.07 -26.26
CA ALA A 70 25.69 3.11 -25.62
C ALA A 70 26.11 1.65 -25.84
N ARG A 71 26.67 1.31 -27.00
CA ARG A 71 27.11 -0.06 -27.34
C ARG A 71 28.28 -0.50 -26.45
N GLU A 72 29.27 0.36 -26.25
CA GLU A 72 30.40 0.10 -25.37
C GLU A 72 29.97 -0.04 -23.91
N LEU A 73 29.09 0.85 -23.42
CA LEU A 73 28.51 0.74 -22.08
C LEU A 73 27.77 -0.59 -21.90
N ASN A 74 26.91 -0.95 -22.86
CA ASN A 74 26.19 -2.21 -22.86
C ASN A 74 27.15 -3.41 -22.85
N ARG A 75 28.23 -3.37 -23.62
CA ARG A 75 29.26 -4.43 -23.64
C ARG A 75 29.95 -4.59 -22.28
N ILE A 76 30.29 -3.49 -21.60
CA ILE A 76 30.85 -3.53 -20.25
C ILE A 76 29.86 -4.19 -19.29
N ILE A 77 28.60 -3.77 -19.30
CA ILE A 77 27.56 -4.37 -18.46
C ILE A 77 27.37 -5.85 -18.78
N ASP A 78 27.32 -6.20 -20.07
CA ASP A 78 27.01 -7.56 -20.49
C ASP A 78 28.13 -8.55 -20.14
N GLN A 79 29.39 -8.13 -20.29
CA GLN A 79 30.57 -8.98 -20.14
C GLN A 79 31.22 -8.91 -18.76
N LYS A 80 31.18 -7.76 -18.08
CA LYS A 80 31.96 -7.51 -16.86
C LYS A 80 31.12 -7.41 -15.58
N LEU A 81 29.79 -7.19 -15.67
CA LEU A 81 28.92 -7.18 -14.48
C LEU A 81 28.23 -8.54 -14.28
N SER A 82 28.25 -9.00 -13.03
CA SER A 82 27.49 -10.16 -12.57
C SER A 82 26.05 -9.77 -12.20
N SER A 83 25.12 -10.72 -12.35
CA SER A 83 23.74 -10.60 -11.85
C SER A 83 23.43 -11.78 -10.95
N SER A 84 22.83 -11.49 -9.80
CA SER A 84 22.19 -12.48 -8.93
C SER A 84 20.94 -13.07 -9.58
N ARG A 85 20.26 -12.30 -10.43
CA ARG A 85 19.04 -12.72 -11.13
C ARG A 85 19.41 -13.54 -12.38
N PRO A 86 18.75 -14.69 -12.62
CA PRO A 86 19.04 -15.54 -13.79
C PRO A 86 18.65 -14.88 -15.11
N ARG A 87 19.31 -15.26 -16.21
CA ARG A 87 18.97 -14.78 -17.56
C ARG A 87 17.67 -15.40 -18.08
N PHE A 88 17.05 -14.73 -19.05
CA PHE A 88 15.92 -15.27 -19.80
C PHE A 88 16.37 -16.29 -20.84
N CYS A 89 15.65 -17.38 -20.90
CA CYS A 89 15.67 -18.37 -21.97
C CYS A 89 14.49 -18.10 -22.91
N ARG A 90 14.72 -18.27 -24.22
CA ARG A 90 13.68 -18.27 -25.24
C ARG A 90 13.37 -19.70 -25.65
N GLN A 91 12.09 -20.06 -25.69
CA GLN A 91 11.65 -21.35 -26.22
C GLN A 91 10.44 -21.16 -27.14
N GLN A 92 10.38 -21.98 -28.18
CA GLN A 92 9.23 -22.03 -29.09
C GLN A 92 8.22 -23.08 -28.63
N VAL A 93 6.95 -22.72 -28.69
CA VAL A 93 5.80 -23.60 -28.39
C VAL A 93 4.90 -23.60 -29.62
N LYS A 94 4.60 -24.78 -30.17
CA LYS A 94 3.72 -24.92 -31.33
C LYS A 94 2.32 -25.30 -30.87
N LEU A 95 1.30 -24.55 -31.29
CA LEU A 95 -0.10 -24.84 -31.01
C LEU A 95 -0.94 -24.59 -32.27
N ALA A 96 -1.71 -25.59 -32.69
CA ALA A 96 -2.59 -25.50 -33.87
C ALA A 96 -1.89 -24.97 -35.14
N GLY A 97 -0.61 -25.33 -35.32
CA GLY A 97 0.18 -24.90 -36.48
C GLY A 97 0.91 -23.56 -36.33
N GLU A 98 0.55 -22.73 -35.34
CA GLU A 98 1.25 -21.47 -35.02
C GLU A 98 2.39 -21.71 -34.02
N VAL A 99 3.49 -20.96 -34.17
CA VAL A 99 4.65 -20.99 -33.27
C VAL A 99 4.65 -19.74 -32.38
N PHE A 100 4.74 -19.95 -31.08
CA PHE A 100 4.80 -18.91 -30.06
C PHE A 100 6.16 -18.91 -29.38
N ASN A 101 6.70 -17.74 -29.10
CA ASN A 101 7.89 -17.61 -28.25
C ASN A 101 7.44 -17.40 -26.80
N ILE A 102 8.00 -18.20 -25.89
CA ILE A 102 8.00 -17.93 -24.46
C ILE A 102 9.38 -17.43 -24.05
N TYR A 103 9.41 -16.42 -23.19
CA TYR A 103 10.63 -15.92 -22.57
C TYR A 103 10.50 -16.16 -21.07
N TYR A 104 11.38 -16.95 -20.47
CA TYR A 104 11.28 -17.31 -19.05
C TYR A 104 12.64 -17.50 -18.42
N ARG A 105 12.71 -17.37 -17.09
CA ARG A 105 13.90 -17.64 -16.29
C ARG A 105 13.77 -19.00 -15.60
N ASP A 106 14.90 -19.62 -15.28
CA ASP A 106 14.91 -20.83 -14.45
C ASP A 106 14.30 -20.54 -13.07
N VAL A 107 13.24 -21.26 -12.71
CA VAL A 107 12.46 -21.00 -11.50
C VAL A 107 13.27 -21.24 -10.22
N ILE A 108 14.16 -22.24 -10.20
CA ILE A 108 14.99 -22.55 -9.05
C ILE A 108 16.07 -21.49 -8.86
N ALA A 109 16.69 -21.02 -9.95
CA ALA A 109 17.64 -19.93 -9.92
C ALA A 109 16.97 -18.61 -9.45
N CYS A 110 15.72 -18.37 -9.84
CA CYS A 110 14.93 -17.25 -9.32
C CYS A 110 14.72 -17.35 -7.80
N VAL A 111 14.33 -18.53 -7.30
CA VAL A 111 14.16 -18.79 -5.86
C VAL A 111 15.48 -18.60 -5.11
N ARG A 112 16.59 -19.16 -5.62
CA ARG A 112 17.94 -18.98 -5.05
C ARG A 112 18.36 -17.51 -5.01
N ALA A 113 18.05 -16.76 -6.07
CA ALA A 113 18.37 -15.34 -6.14
C ALA A 113 17.67 -14.53 -5.05
N LEU A 114 16.39 -14.83 -4.73
CA LEU A 114 15.66 -14.19 -3.64
C LEU A 114 16.14 -14.64 -2.25
N PHE A 115 16.36 -15.94 -2.08
CA PHE A 115 16.77 -16.54 -0.80
C PHE A 115 18.19 -16.13 -0.38
N GLY A 116 19.11 -15.97 -1.35
CA GLY A 116 20.49 -15.57 -1.14
C GLY A 116 20.75 -14.06 -1.27
N ASP A 117 19.71 -13.23 -1.47
CA ASP A 117 19.86 -11.79 -1.65
C ASP A 117 20.32 -11.14 -0.31
N ARG A 118 21.43 -10.41 -0.31
CA ARG A 118 21.96 -9.73 0.90
C ARG A 118 21.04 -8.62 1.42
N MET A 119 20.31 -8.01 0.50
CA MET A 119 19.19 -7.08 0.70
C MET A 119 18.12 -7.65 1.62
N LEU A 120 17.60 -8.77 1.14
CA LEU A 120 16.42 -9.42 1.69
C LEU A 120 16.77 -10.34 2.85
N GLY A 121 17.98 -10.91 2.84
CA GLY A 121 18.46 -11.94 3.75
C GLY A 121 18.18 -11.63 5.21
N ARG A 122 18.53 -10.42 5.64
CA ARG A 122 18.35 -9.95 7.04
C ARG A 122 16.89 -9.95 7.52
N TYR A 123 15.91 -10.08 6.61
CA TYR A 123 14.49 -10.15 6.91
C TYR A 123 13.89 -11.54 6.71
N LEU A 124 14.63 -12.50 6.16
CA LEU A 124 14.08 -13.81 5.81
C LEU A 124 13.67 -14.59 7.05
N VAL A 125 12.48 -15.19 6.96
CA VAL A 125 11.97 -16.15 7.95
C VAL A 125 12.16 -17.57 7.41
N PHE A 126 12.70 -18.46 8.23
CA PHE A 126 13.10 -19.82 7.81
C PHE A 126 12.20 -20.93 8.37
N ALA A 127 11.35 -20.65 9.36
CA ALA A 127 10.47 -21.64 9.98
C ALA A 127 9.09 -21.03 10.27
N PRO A 128 8.02 -21.84 10.31
CA PRO A 128 6.71 -21.36 10.72
C PRO A 128 6.65 -21.10 12.23
N GLU A 129 5.85 -20.13 12.63
CA GLU A 129 5.71 -19.71 14.04
C GLU A 129 4.24 -19.66 14.45
N LYS A 130 3.97 -19.76 15.75
CA LYS A 130 2.63 -19.51 16.32
C LYS A 130 2.72 -18.32 17.25
N HIS A 131 2.00 -17.26 16.94
CA HIS A 131 1.93 -16.06 17.76
C HIS A 131 0.58 -15.99 18.46
N TYR A 132 0.58 -15.42 19.67
CA TYR A 132 -0.59 -15.30 20.53
C TYR A 132 -0.68 -13.88 21.09
N THR A 133 -1.88 -13.42 21.45
CA THR A 133 -2.08 -12.07 22.01
C THR A 133 -1.53 -11.92 23.42
N ALA A 134 -1.40 -13.03 24.15
CA ALA A 134 -0.89 -13.12 25.51
C ALA A 134 -0.22 -14.49 25.71
N ASP A 135 0.48 -14.65 26.84
CA ASP A 135 1.20 -15.87 27.20
C ASP A 135 0.28 -17.06 27.49
N ASP A 136 -1.03 -16.83 27.62
CA ASP A 136 -2.05 -17.87 27.86
C ASP A 136 -2.30 -18.79 26.65
N GLY A 137 -1.79 -18.42 25.47
CA GLY A 137 -1.92 -19.20 24.24
C GLY A 137 -3.35 -19.34 23.69
N GLN A 138 -4.32 -18.53 24.15
CA GLN A 138 -5.72 -18.72 23.79
C GLN A 138 -6.07 -18.13 22.41
N VAL A 139 -5.65 -16.88 22.17
CA VAL A 139 -6.01 -16.16 20.94
C VAL A 139 -4.83 -16.11 19.99
N ARG A 140 -4.91 -16.90 18.91
CA ARG A 140 -3.86 -16.96 17.88
C ARG A 140 -3.88 -15.72 16.98
N VAL A 141 -2.69 -15.18 16.74
CA VAL A 141 -2.45 -14.01 15.87
C VAL A 141 -1.92 -14.48 14.52
N PHE A 142 -2.48 -13.92 13.44
CA PHE A 142 -2.08 -14.20 12.05
C PHE A 142 -1.73 -12.89 11.34
N HIS A 143 -0.55 -12.82 10.72
CA HIS A 143 -0.10 -11.60 10.02
C HIS A 143 0.68 -11.87 8.74
N ASN A 144 1.71 -12.70 8.80
CA ASN A 144 2.57 -13.08 7.69
C ASN A 144 2.39 -14.57 7.42
N MET A 145 2.93 -15.00 6.30
CA MET A 145 2.78 -16.37 5.85
C MET A 145 3.34 -17.41 6.83
N HIS A 146 4.43 -17.12 7.54
CA HIS A 146 5.03 -18.03 8.52
C HIS A 146 4.14 -18.25 9.76
N THR A 147 3.23 -17.31 10.06
CA THR A 147 2.21 -17.50 11.11
C THR A 147 0.97 -18.24 10.63
N GLY A 148 0.85 -18.46 9.33
CA GLY A 148 -0.26 -19.16 8.69
C GLY A 148 -0.25 -20.67 8.97
N ARG A 149 -1.45 -21.27 8.95
CA ARG A 149 -1.65 -22.72 9.03
C ARG A 149 -1.05 -23.45 7.85
N TRP A 150 -1.03 -22.84 6.66
CA TRP A 150 -0.48 -23.48 5.46
C TRP A 150 0.98 -23.84 5.69
N TRP A 151 1.82 -22.88 6.08
CA TRP A 151 3.26 -23.13 6.27
C TRP A 151 3.47 -24.15 7.38
N TRP A 152 2.78 -24.00 8.52
CA TRP A 152 2.85 -24.99 9.60
C TRP A 152 2.47 -26.41 9.14
N SER A 153 1.39 -26.56 8.37
CA SER A 153 0.93 -27.86 7.87
C SER A 153 1.87 -28.47 6.84
N THR A 154 2.42 -27.65 5.94
CA THR A 154 3.37 -28.08 4.91
C THR A 154 4.70 -28.46 5.55
N GLN A 155 5.19 -27.67 6.50
CA GLN A 155 6.41 -27.97 7.25
C GLN A 155 6.30 -29.31 7.96
N LYS A 156 5.17 -29.57 8.65
CA LYS A 156 4.92 -30.87 9.29
C LYS A 156 4.90 -32.03 8.30
N ALA A 157 4.28 -31.86 7.13
CA ALA A 157 4.22 -32.90 6.12
C ALA A 157 5.62 -33.23 5.56
N VAL A 158 6.42 -32.20 5.26
CA VAL A 158 7.79 -32.38 4.75
C VAL A 158 8.71 -33.00 5.81
N GLU A 159 8.61 -32.55 7.07
CA GLU A 159 9.44 -33.07 8.15
C GLU A 159 9.11 -34.50 8.57
N ALA A 160 7.86 -34.95 8.35
CA ALA A 160 7.47 -36.32 8.63
C ALA A 160 8.25 -37.32 7.77
N GLU A 161 8.59 -36.93 6.53
CA GLU A 161 9.38 -37.75 5.61
C GLU A 161 10.88 -37.48 5.74
N THR A 162 11.27 -36.20 5.84
CA THR A 162 12.69 -35.79 5.92
C THR A 162 12.90 -34.69 6.98
N PRO A 163 13.34 -35.03 8.21
CA PRO A 163 13.59 -34.03 9.27
C PRO A 163 14.68 -33.01 8.91
N GLY A 164 14.54 -31.77 9.39
CA GLY A 164 15.49 -30.67 9.14
C GLY A 164 15.25 -29.88 7.84
N ALA A 165 14.03 -29.91 7.31
CA ALA A 165 13.65 -29.19 6.10
C ALA A 165 13.38 -27.70 6.36
N THR A 166 13.55 -26.86 5.34
CA THR A 166 13.09 -25.46 5.32
C THR A 166 12.12 -25.28 4.17
N VAL A 167 10.83 -25.09 4.45
CA VAL A 167 9.86 -24.79 3.39
C VAL A 167 10.13 -23.38 2.82
N ILE A 168 10.12 -23.29 1.49
CA ILE A 168 10.25 -22.04 0.73
C ILE A 168 8.94 -21.83 -0.03
N PRO A 169 8.00 -21.05 0.50
CA PRO A 169 6.71 -20.90 -0.14
C PRO A 169 6.85 -20.08 -1.42
N VAL A 170 6.51 -20.63 -2.59
CA VAL A 170 6.59 -19.94 -3.88
C VAL A 170 5.28 -19.21 -4.13
N ILE A 171 5.39 -17.92 -4.42
CA ILE A 171 4.26 -17.02 -4.70
C ILE A 171 4.32 -16.65 -6.18
N LEU A 172 3.24 -16.89 -6.90
CA LEU A 172 3.07 -16.47 -8.30
C LEU A 172 2.07 -15.33 -8.41
N SER A 173 2.26 -14.48 -9.41
CA SER A 173 1.25 -13.51 -9.83
C SER A 173 1.31 -13.32 -11.32
N SER A 174 0.16 -13.28 -11.99
CA SER A 174 0.08 -13.04 -13.43
C SER A 174 -1.02 -12.03 -13.74
N ASP A 175 -0.76 -11.16 -14.72
CA ASP A 175 -1.77 -10.23 -15.22
C ASP A 175 -1.40 -9.81 -16.65
N LYS A 176 -2.39 -9.78 -17.55
CA LYS A 176 -2.24 -9.32 -18.93
C LYS A 176 -2.26 -7.81 -18.96
N THR A 177 -1.11 -7.22 -19.26
CA THR A 177 -0.95 -5.78 -19.25
C THR A 177 -0.90 -5.19 -20.64
N GLN A 178 -1.70 -4.14 -20.87
CA GLN A 178 -1.64 -3.36 -22.11
C GLN A 178 -0.40 -2.46 -22.12
N LEU A 179 0.46 -2.64 -23.13
CA LEU A 179 1.72 -1.90 -23.29
C LEU A 179 1.50 -0.53 -23.93
N THR A 180 0.51 -0.41 -24.82
CA THR A 180 0.22 0.81 -25.56
C THR A 180 -1.27 1.12 -25.60
N LEU A 181 -1.63 2.39 -25.45
CA LEU A 181 -3.01 2.85 -25.65
C LEU A 181 -3.43 2.73 -27.12
N PHE A 182 -2.50 2.98 -28.04
CA PHE A 182 -2.70 2.87 -29.48
C PHE A 182 -2.10 1.53 -29.98
N ARG A 183 -2.78 0.82 -30.88
CA ARG A 183 -2.37 -0.50 -31.46
C ARG A 183 -2.57 -1.75 -30.60
N ASN A 184 -3.19 -1.66 -29.42
CA ASN A 184 -3.62 -2.81 -28.59
C ASN A 184 -2.51 -3.86 -28.36
N LYS A 185 -1.26 -3.43 -28.11
CA LYS A 185 -0.17 -4.34 -27.76
C LYS A 185 -0.28 -4.77 -26.29
N ILE A 186 -0.10 -6.06 -26.03
CA ILE A 186 -0.30 -6.70 -24.73
C ILE A 186 0.96 -7.51 -24.40
N ALA A 187 1.38 -7.50 -23.14
CA ALA A 187 2.32 -8.47 -22.57
C ALA A 187 1.60 -9.31 -21.52
N TYR A 188 2.07 -10.54 -21.32
CA TYR A 188 1.55 -11.40 -20.24
C TYR A 188 2.67 -11.82 -19.28
N PRO A 189 3.12 -10.90 -18.41
CA PRO A 189 4.13 -11.19 -17.41
C PRO A 189 3.63 -12.16 -16.32
N VAL A 190 4.54 -12.99 -15.83
CA VAL A 190 4.40 -13.82 -14.62
C VAL A 190 5.51 -13.41 -13.66
N TYR A 191 5.14 -13.02 -12.45
CA TYR A 191 6.07 -12.69 -11.38
C TYR A 191 6.18 -13.82 -10.37
N LEU A 192 7.35 -13.93 -9.75
CA LEU A 192 7.66 -14.87 -8.68
C LEU A 192 8.21 -14.13 -7.46
N SER A 193 7.75 -14.53 -6.28
CA SER A 193 8.35 -14.20 -4.99
C SER A 193 8.40 -15.44 -4.08
N ILE A 194 8.95 -15.29 -2.88
CA ILE A 194 8.95 -16.31 -1.82
C ILE A 194 8.30 -15.80 -0.52
N GLY A 195 7.53 -16.65 0.16
CA GLY A 195 6.86 -16.36 1.42
C GLY A 195 7.79 -16.18 2.62
N ASN A 196 9.07 -16.53 2.47
CA ASN A 196 10.11 -16.26 3.47
C ASN A 196 10.37 -14.76 3.64
N ILE A 197 10.00 -13.93 2.66
CA ILE A 197 10.15 -12.47 2.74
C ILE A 197 8.90 -11.89 3.44
N PRO A 198 9.05 -11.12 4.53
CA PRO A 198 7.93 -10.47 5.20
C PRO A 198 7.20 -9.48 4.28
N LYS A 199 5.91 -9.35 4.49
CA LYS A 199 5.02 -8.50 3.68
C LYS A 199 5.49 -7.05 3.65
N GLU A 200 6.01 -6.49 4.73
CA GLU A 200 6.50 -5.11 4.79
C GLU A 200 7.64 -4.84 3.80
N VAL A 201 8.40 -5.88 3.46
CA VAL A 201 9.46 -5.86 2.45
C VAL A 201 8.88 -6.07 1.05
N HIS A 202 7.94 -7.01 0.86
CA HIS A 202 7.23 -7.22 -0.41
C HIS A 202 6.60 -5.94 -0.96
N ARG A 203 6.04 -5.11 -0.07
CA ARG A 203 5.33 -3.86 -0.42
C ARG A 203 6.22 -2.74 -0.94
N LYS A 204 7.53 -2.89 -0.86
CA LYS A 204 8.50 -1.87 -1.22
C LYS A 204 9.21 -2.29 -2.49
N PRO A 205 8.77 -1.81 -3.68
CA PRO A 205 9.41 -2.16 -4.95
C PRO A 205 10.93 -1.92 -4.99
N SER A 206 11.43 -0.96 -4.19
CA SER A 206 12.85 -0.68 -4.04
C SER A 206 13.67 -1.85 -3.48
N TYR A 207 13.05 -2.77 -2.75
CA TYR A 207 13.69 -3.98 -2.21
C TYR A 207 13.76 -5.13 -3.20
N ARG A 208 13.08 -5.04 -4.36
CA ARG A 208 13.12 -6.06 -5.43
C ARG A 208 12.82 -7.48 -4.94
N ALA A 209 11.80 -7.58 -4.08
CA ALA A 209 11.34 -8.86 -3.55
C ALA A 209 10.64 -9.74 -4.60
N TYR A 210 10.31 -9.21 -5.78
CA TYR A 210 9.71 -9.96 -6.89
C TYR A 210 10.67 -10.06 -8.09
N ILE A 211 10.63 -11.19 -8.80
CA ILE A 211 11.29 -11.42 -10.10
C ILE A 211 10.25 -11.56 -11.19
N LEU A 212 10.46 -10.92 -12.34
CA LEU A 212 9.74 -11.30 -13.57
C LEU A 212 10.24 -12.68 -14.03
N LEU A 213 9.43 -13.71 -13.78
CA LEU A 213 9.73 -15.09 -14.12
C LEU A 213 9.57 -15.34 -15.62
N ALA A 214 8.51 -14.81 -16.25
CA ALA A 214 8.26 -15.06 -17.67
C ALA A 214 7.41 -13.98 -18.36
N TYR A 215 7.50 -13.91 -19.68
CA TYR A 215 6.44 -13.40 -20.56
C TYR A 215 5.78 -14.58 -21.28
N LEU A 216 4.50 -14.82 -20.99
CA LEU A 216 3.68 -15.82 -21.65
C LEU A 216 3.19 -15.32 -23.02
N PRO A 217 2.79 -16.22 -23.93
CA PRO A 217 2.29 -15.84 -25.24
C PRO A 217 0.93 -15.13 -25.15
N THR A 218 0.79 -14.00 -25.83
CA THR A 218 -0.47 -13.27 -25.99
C THR A 218 -1.06 -13.54 -27.37
N SER A 219 -1.63 -14.72 -27.59
CA SER A 219 -2.23 -15.07 -28.89
C SER A 219 -3.72 -14.77 -28.96
N LYS A 220 -4.16 -14.31 -30.14
CA LYS A 220 -5.59 -14.25 -30.49
C LYS A 220 -6.11 -15.56 -31.08
N LEU A 221 -5.23 -16.46 -31.54
CA LEU A 221 -5.53 -17.71 -32.27
C LEU A 221 -6.68 -17.53 -33.28
N SER A 222 -6.62 -16.46 -34.09
CA SER A 222 -7.75 -16.05 -34.94
C SER A 222 -8.11 -17.06 -36.03
N HIS A 223 -7.19 -17.95 -36.40
CA HIS A 223 -7.44 -19.06 -37.31
C HIS A 223 -8.44 -20.08 -36.73
N ILE A 224 -8.58 -20.18 -35.39
CA ILE A 224 -9.59 -21.02 -34.74
C ILE A 224 -10.93 -20.29 -34.75
N LYS A 225 -11.78 -20.62 -35.74
CA LYS A 225 -13.10 -20.00 -35.93
C LYS A 225 -13.99 -20.13 -34.68
N SER A 226 -14.08 -21.33 -34.09
CA SER A 226 -14.88 -21.56 -32.89
C SER A 226 -14.35 -20.81 -31.66
N LYS A 227 -15.16 -19.93 -31.10
CA LYS A 227 -14.83 -19.18 -29.87
C LYS A 227 -14.58 -20.10 -28.68
N ALA A 228 -15.33 -21.20 -28.58
CA ALA A 228 -15.17 -22.19 -27.51
C ALA A 228 -13.85 -22.96 -27.66
N ALA A 229 -13.54 -23.45 -28.87
CA ALA A 229 -12.27 -24.14 -29.13
C ALA A 229 -11.07 -23.23 -28.87
N ARG A 230 -11.15 -21.97 -29.30
CA ARG A 230 -10.11 -20.96 -29.07
C ARG A 230 -9.88 -20.65 -27.59
N ARG A 231 -10.95 -20.54 -26.79
CA ARG A 231 -10.84 -20.38 -25.32
C ARG A 231 -10.14 -21.59 -24.68
N ARG A 232 -10.48 -22.81 -25.10
CA ARG A 232 -9.81 -24.03 -24.63
C ARG A 232 -8.34 -24.08 -25.06
N ALA A 233 -8.02 -23.75 -26.30
CA ALA A 233 -6.65 -23.72 -26.81
C ALA A 233 -5.79 -22.71 -26.03
N ASN A 234 -6.30 -21.49 -25.80
CA ASN A 234 -5.62 -20.49 -24.97
C ASN A 234 -5.44 -20.94 -23.50
N THR A 235 -6.44 -21.64 -22.94
CA THR A 235 -6.35 -22.20 -21.58
C THR A 235 -5.24 -23.25 -21.51
N ASN A 236 -5.22 -24.19 -22.45
CA ASN A 236 -4.19 -25.23 -22.52
C ASN A 236 -2.80 -24.64 -22.79
N LEU A 237 -2.69 -23.60 -23.64
CA LEU A 237 -1.42 -22.90 -23.87
C LEU A 237 -0.85 -22.31 -22.57
N TYR A 238 -1.70 -21.66 -21.77
CA TYR A 238 -1.32 -21.10 -20.47
C TYR A 238 -0.78 -22.18 -19.54
N HIS A 239 -1.52 -23.28 -19.36
CA HIS A 239 -1.09 -24.37 -18.48
C HIS A 239 0.16 -25.10 -19.01
N ALA A 240 0.29 -25.33 -20.31
CA ALA A 240 1.47 -25.95 -20.91
C ALA A 240 2.72 -25.09 -20.70
N CYS A 241 2.62 -23.77 -20.88
CA CYS A 241 3.73 -22.85 -20.64
C CYS A 241 4.14 -22.85 -19.16
N LEU A 242 3.19 -22.69 -18.24
CA LEU A 242 3.51 -22.71 -16.81
C LEU A 242 4.02 -24.06 -16.34
N ARG A 243 3.48 -25.17 -16.87
CA ARG A 243 3.98 -26.52 -16.55
C ARG A 243 5.45 -26.65 -16.92
N LYS A 244 5.84 -26.16 -18.10
CA LYS A 244 7.24 -26.16 -18.53
C LYS A 244 8.13 -25.29 -17.63
N ILE A 245 7.67 -24.09 -17.27
CA ILE A 245 8.43 -23.13 -16.45
C ILE A 245 8.59 -23.63 -15.01
N LEU A 246 7.55 -24.23 -14.46
CA LEU A 246 7.46 -24.62 -13.04
C LEU A 246 7.80 -26.09 -12.78
N SER A 247 8.01 -26.92 -13.81
CA SER A 247 8.34 -28.34 -13.64
C SER A 247 9.52 -28.60 -12.69
N PRO A 248 10.58 -27.75 -12.62
CA PRO A 248 11.65 -27.97 -11.65
C PRO A 248 11.22 -27.91 -10.18
N LEU A 249 10.07 -27.27 -9.86
CA LEU A 249 9.53 -27.24 -8.50
C LEU A 249 9.02 -28.61 -8.04
N LYS A 250 8.73 -29.53 -8.96
CA LYS A 250 8.27 -30.88 -8.60
C LYS A 250 9.31 -31.61 -7.75
N ASP A 251 10.50 -31.78 -8.31
CA ASP A 251 11.60 -32.49 -7.66
C ASP A 251 12.16 -31.68 -6.48
N ALA A 252 12.37 -30.37 -6.68
CA ALA A 252 12.93 -29.51 -5.64
C ALA A 252 12.01 -29.36 -4.41
N GLY A 253 10.68 -29.36 -4.60
CA GLY A 253 9.72 -29.29 -3.50
C GLY A 253 9.62 -30.60 -2.72
N LEU A 254 9.74 -31.74 -3.41
CA LEU A 254 9.66 -33.07 -2.79
C LEU A 254 10.96 -33.41 -2.06
N ASN A 255 12.09 -33.39 -2.76
CA ASN A 255 13.38 -33.87 -2.26
C ASN A 255 14.19 -32.78 -1.54
N GLY A 256 13.82 -31.51 -1.74
CA GLY A 256 14.59 -30.38 -1.25
C GLY A 256 15.88 -30.16 -2.03
N ILE A 257 16.43 -28.95 -1.92
CA ILE A 257 17.69 -28.56 -2.56
C ILE A 257 18.54 -27.72 -1.59
N PRO A 258 19.88 -27.76 -1.70
CA PRO A 258 20.73 -26.91 -0.90
C PRO A 258 20.50 -25.43 -1.24
N MET A 259 20.16 -24.64 -0.22
CA MET A 259 19.89 -23.21 -0.29
C MET A 259 20.79 -22.48 0.70
N THR A 260 21.74 -21.71 0.18
CA THR A 260 22.63 -20.91 1.03
C THR A 260 22.02 -19.54 1.25
N GLY A 261 21.78 -19.20 2.52
CA GLY A 261 21.29 -17.88 2.94
C GLY A 261 22.37 -16.81 2.92
N PHE A 262 21.98 -15.58 3.20
CA PHE A 262 22.90 -14.43 3.33
C PHE A 262 23.89 -14.59 4.49
N ASP A 263 23.51 -15.38 5.50
CA ASP A 263 24.28 -15.76 6.68
C ASP A 263 25.37 -16.80 6.38
N GLY A 264 25.45 -17.28 5.13
CA GLY A 264 26.36 -18.35 4.73
C GLY A 264 25.91 -19.75 5.16
N VAL A 265 24.76 -19.87 5.84
CA VAL A 265 24.21 -21.15 6.28
C VAL A 265 23.46 -21.81 5.12
N THR A 266 23.83 -23.04 4.80
CA THR A 266 23.13 -23.86 3.82
C THR A 266 22.02 -24.66 4.49
N ARG A 267 20.80 -24.52 3.98
CA ARG A 267 19.59 -25.21 4.44
C ARG A 267 19.07 -26.14 3.35
N ARG A 268 18.42 -27.25 3.70
CA ARG A 268 17.66 -28.07 2.75
C ARG A 268 16.32 -27.36 2.48
N GLY A 269 16.29 -26.54 1.45
CA GLY A 269 15.12 -25.74 1.07
C GLY A 269 14.17 -26.54 0.20
N HIS A 270 12.87 -26.49 0.50
CA HIS A 270 11.80 -27.14 -0.28
C HIS A 270 10.89 -26.07 -0.90
N PRO A 271 11.12 -25.65 -2.16
CA PRO A 271 10.25 -24.72 -2.86
C PRO A 271 8.88 -25.33 -3.15
N VAL A 272 7.81 -24.80 -2.55
CA VAL A 272 6.44 -25.33 -2.70
C VAL A 272 5.50 -24.22 -3.12
N LEU A 273 4.72 -24.42 -4.20
CA LEU A 273 3.73 -23.44 -4.63
C LEU A 273 2.67 -23.23 -3.55
N SER A 274 2.53 -21.99 -3.13
CA SER A 274 1.68 -21.65 -1.98
C SER A 274 0.58 -20.66 -2.28
N MET A 275 0.82 -19.73 -3.21
CA MET A 275 -0.13 -18.67 -3.58
C MET A 275 -0.05 -18.36 -5.06
N ALA A 276 -1.22 -18.14 -5.66
CA ALA A 276 -1.39 -17.59 -7.00
C ALA A 276 -2.25 -16.31 -6.86
N ILE A 277 -1.55 -15.17 -6.89
CA ILE A 277 -2.12 -13.83 -6.72
C ILE A 277 -2.52 -13.32 -8.10
N ASP A 278 -3.78 -13.59 -8.44
CA ASP A 278 -4.38 -13.31 -9.74
C ASP A 278 -5.72 -12.56 -9.55
N ASP A 279 -6.15 -11.80 -10.55
CA ASP A 279 -7.52 -11.26 -10.59
C ASP A 279 -8.52 -12.36 -11.02
N TYR A 280 -9.84 -12.08 -11.01
CA TYR A 280 -10.83 -13.16 -11.17
C TYR A 280 -10.70 -13.98 -12.48
N PRO A 281 -10.55 -13.36 -13.68
CA PRO A 281 -10.38 -14.13 -14.91
C PRO A 281 -9.10 -15.00 -14.89
N GLU A 282 -8.02 -14.51 -14.31
CA GLU A 282 -6.75 -15.22 -14.18
C GLU A 282 -6.86 -16.32 -13.10
N GLN A 283 -7.53 -16.10 -11.96
CA GLN A 283 -7.83 -17.15 -10.97
C GLN A 283 -8.61 -18.31 -11.61
N VAL A 284 -9.59 -17.99 -12.43
CA VAL A 284 -10.41 -18.95 -13.20
C VAL A 284 -9.61 -19.66 -14.29
N LEU A 285 -8.53 -19.05 -14.78
CA LEU A 285 -7.57 -19.67 -15.69
C LEU A 285 -6.64 -20.61 -14.92
N THR A 286 -5.97 -20.11 -13.87
CA THR A 286 -5.06 -20.82 -12.97
C THR A 286 -5.67 -22.10 -12.38
N THR A 287 -6.91 -22.03 -11.91
CA THR A 287 -7.60 -23.16 -11.24
C THR A 287 -8.33 -24.12 -12.17
N GLY A 288 -8.49 -23.75 -13.44
CA GLY A 288 -9.40 -24.45 -14.35
C GLY A 288 -10.88 -24.32 -13.98
N ALA A 289 -11.28 -23.44 -13.05
CA ALA A 289 -12.70 -23.23 -12.71
C ALA A 289 -13.50 -22.69 -13.91
N LYS A 290 -14.83 -22.82 -13.87
CA LYS A 290 -15.71 -22.25 -14.90
C LYS A 290 -15.92 -20.76 -14.65
N THR A 291 -15.97 -19.97 -15.73
CA THR A 291 -16.23 -18.52 -15.64
C THR A 291 -17.64 -18.27 -15.11
N GLY A 292 -17.75 -17.40 -14.10
CA GLY A 292 -18.97 -17.13 -13.36
C GLY A 292 -19.01 -17.81 -11.99
N ASP A 293 -18.33 -18.95 -11.83
CA ASP A 293 -18.29 -19.69 -10.56
C ASP A 293 -17.20 -19.15 -9.62
N CYS A 294 -17.27 -19.55 -8.36
CA CYS A 294 -16.19 -19.36 -7.41
C CYS A 294 -14.92 -20.12 -7.86
N ALA A 295 -13.78 -19.42 -7.94
CA ALA A 295 -12.50 -20.04 -8.33
C ALA A 295 -11.95 -21.00 -7.27
N ARG A 296 -12.37 -20.83 -6.00
CA ARG A 296 -11.88 -21.60 -4.84
C ARG A 296 -12.84 -22.69 -4.37
N CYS A 297 -14.12 -22.38 -4.37
CA CYS A 297 -15.20 -23.18 -3.80
C CYS A 297 -16.10 -23.75 -4.91
N PRO A 298 -16.87 -24.83 -4.64
CA PRO A 298 -17.73 -25.43 -5.66
C PRO A 298 -18.97 -24.58 -6.00
N THR A 299 -19.21 -23.48 -5.28
CA THR A 299 -20.36 -22.58 -5.46
C THR A 299 -20.47 -22.08 -6.90
N ARG A 300 -21.67 -22.25 -7.47
CA ARG A 300 -21.98 -21.86 -8.84
C ARG A 300 -22.38 -20.40 -8.92
N LYS A 301 -22.28 -19.83 -10.13
CA LYS A 301 -22.62 -18.42 -10.42
C LYS A 301 -23.97 -17.98 -9.85
N ASP A 302 -24.99 -18.82 -10.00
CA ASP A 302 -26.38 -18.58 -9.60
C ASP A 302 -26.61 -18.67 -8.08
N GLU A 303 -25.66 -19.24 -7.36
CA GLU A 303 -25.66 -19.36 -5.89
C GLU A 303 -24.75 -18.30 -5.23
N LEU A 304 -24.07 -17.47 -6.02
CA LEU A 304 -23.20 -16.40 -5.51
C LEU A 304 -24.07 -15.30 -4.87
N GLY A 305 -24.05 -15.23 -3.54
CA GLY A 305 -24.84 -14.28 -2.75
C GLY A 305 -25.61 -14.93 -1.61
N ASP A 306 -25.88 -16.24 -1.74
CA ASP A 306 -26.54 -17.04 -0.71
C ASP A 306 -25.55 -17.48 0.36
N TYR A 307 -25.27 -16.59 1.31
CA TYR A 307 -24.37 -16.89 2.40
C TYR A 307 -25.00 -17.93 3.36
N ARG A 308 -24.38 -19.11 3.44
CA ARG A 308 -24.77 -20.19 4.37
C ARG A 308 -23.68 -20.37 5.45
N PRO A 309 -23.80 -19.71 6.62
CA PRO A 309 -22.74 -19.69 7.63
C PRO A 309 -22.29 -21.07 8.12
N ALA A 310 -23.23 -22.01 8.23
CA ALA A 310 -22.99 -23.35 8.78
C ALA A 310 -22.04 -24.24 7.97
N ARG A 311 -21.76 -23.93 6.69
CA ARG A 311 -20.91 -24.79 5.84
C ARG A 311 -19.44 -24.34 5.74
N GLY A 312 -19.12 -23.09 6.12
CA GLY A 312 -17.81 -22.50 5.85
C GLY A 312 -17.41 -22.57 4.35
N PRO A 313 -16.26 -21.99 3.96
CA PRO A 313 -15.72 -22.21 2.62
C PRO A 313 -15.21 -23.64 2.46
N VAL A 314 -15.97 -24.51 1.80
CA VAL A 314 -15.47 -25.81 1.34
C VAL A 314 -14.67 -25.60 0.05
N LEU A 315 -13.48 -26.19 -0.01
CA LEU A 315 -12.67 -26.18 -1.23
C LEU A 315 -13.29 -27.09 -2.28
N ARG A 316 -13.01 -26.82 -3.55
CA ARG A 316 -13.28 -27.80 -4.61
C ARG A 316 -12.53 -29.11 -4.32
N ASP A 317 -13.19 -30.23 -4.61
CA ASP A 317 -12.61 -31.56 -4.43
C ASP A 317 -11.49 -31.78 -5.45
N LEU A 318 -10.25 -31.74 -4.95
CA LEU A 318 -9.07 -31.87 -5.80
C LEU A 318 -8.90 -33.29 -6.34
N ALA A 319 -9.26 -34.32 -5.56
CA ALA A 319 -9.12 -35.71 -5.99
C ALA A 319 -10.07 -36.01 -7.16
N LEU A 320 -11.36 -35.68 -6.99
CA LEU A 320 -12.36 -35.81 -8.05
C LEU A 320 -11.96 -35.05 -9.33
N ILE A 321 -11.35 -33.89 -9.18
CA ILE A 321 -10.89 -33.08 -10.32
C ILE A 321 -9.67 -33.70 -10.98
N LEU A 322 -8.69 -34.20 -10.22
CA LEU A 322 -7.53 -34.89 -10.79
C LEU A 322 -7.94 -36.14 -11.56
N ASP A 323 -8.86 -36.94 -11.01
CA ASP A 323 -9.41 -38.13 -11.67
C ASP A 323 -10.08 -37.76 -13.01
N ALA A 324 -10.92 -36.71 -13.00
CA ALA A 324 -11.56 -36.21 -14.23
C ALA A 324 -10.57 -35.69 -15.28
N LEU A 325 -9.43 -35.13 -14.86
CA LEU A 325 -8.40 -34.62 -15.76
C LEU A 325 -7.49 -35.74 -16.31
N GLN A 326 -7.39 -36.87 -15.62
CA GLN A 326 -6.66 -38.07 -16.08
C GLN A 326 -7.39 -38.81 -17.20
N ALA A 327 -8.71 -38.71 -17.29
CA ALA A 327 -9.54 -39.25 -18.38
C ALA A 327 -9.27 -38.60 -19.76
N PHE A 328 -8.23 -37.77 -19.89
CA PHE A 328 -7.84 -37.16 -21.16
C PHE A 328 -7.40 -38.21 -22.20
N ASP A 329 -6.78 -39.30 -21.75
CA ASP A 329 -6.32 -40.39 -22.62
C ASP A 329 -7.48 -41.28 -23.11
N ASP A 330 -8.69 -41.09 -22.59
CA ASP A 330 -9.91 -41.73 -23.07
C ASP A 330 -10.48 -41.03 -24.33
N ASP A 331 -11.71 -41.38 -24.73
CA ASP A 331 -12.42 -40.65 -25.79
C ASP A 331 -12.69 -39.17 -25.39
N PRO A 332 -12.52 -38.20 -26.31
CA PRO A 332 -12.81 -36.79 -26.05
C PRO A 332 -14.21 -36.53 -25.48
N VAL A 333 -15.25 -37.25 -25.91
CA VAL A 333 -16.62 -37.05 -25.41
C VAL A 333 -16.70 -37.41 -23.93
N HIS A 334 -16.09 -38.53 -23.54
CA HIS A 334 -15.95 -38.96 -22.15
C HIS A 334 -15.20 -37.91 -21.32
N PHE A 335 -14.01 -37.46 -21.78
CA PHE A 335 -13.21 -36.44 -21.10
C PHE A 335 -14.00 -35.15 -20.83
N PHE A 336 -14.72 -34.64 -21.83
CA PHE A 336 -15.57 -33.46 -21.65
C PHE A 336 -16.70 -33.69 -20.66
N SER A 337 -17.30 -34.89 -20.66
CA SER A 337 -18.38 -35.26 -19.75
C SER A 337 -17.91 -35.29 -18.30
N VAL A 338 -16.82 -35.99 -18.00
CA VAL A 338 -16.29 -36.11 -16.63
C VAL A 338 -15.79 -34.77 -16.09
N CYS A 339 -15.11 -33.96 -16.91
CA CYS A 339 -14.72 -32.59 -16.52
C CYS A 339 -15.94 -31.72 -16.21
N LYS A 340 -17.01 -31.84 -17.01
CA LYS A 340 -18.25 -31.09 -16.79
C LYS A 340 -18.88 -31.45 -15.45
N THR A 341 -18.93 -32.74 -15.11
CA THR A 341 -19.45 -33.30 -13.86
C THR A 341 -18.63 -32.86 -12.65
N ALA A 342 -17.29 -32.93 -12.73
CA ALA A 342 -16.37 -32.44 -11.69
C ALA A 342 -16.32 -30.89 -11.58
N ASN A 343 -17.10 -30.19 -12.41
CA ASN A 343 -17.15 -28.73 -12.48
C ASN A 343 -15.80 -28.04 -12.77
N VAL A 344 -14.98 -28.63 -13.63
CA VAL A 344 -13.69 -28.10 -14.08
C VAL A 344 -13.68 -27.92 -15.60
N LYS A 345 -12.82 -27.02 -16.10
CA LYS A 345 -12.56 -26.91 -17.53
C LYS A 345 -11.73 -28.11 -18.00
N PRO A 346 -11.92 -28.56 -19.26
CA PRO A 346 -11.11 -29.61 -19.87
C PRO A 346 -9.70 -29.06 -20.17
N VAL A 347 -8.79 -29.22 -19.22
CA VAL A 347 -7.39 -28.79 -19.29
C VAL A 347 -6.51 -30.03 -19.34
N ILE A 348 -5.60 -30.08 -20.31
CA ILE A 348 -4.65 -31.18 -20.48
C ILE A 348 -3.45 -30.89 -19.57
N GLN A 349 -3.21 -31.78 -18.60
CA GLN A 349 -2.07 -31.73 -17.69
C GLN A 349 -1.81 -30.34 -17.11
N PRO A 350 -2.73 -29.79 -16.28
CA PRO A 350 -2.51 -28.47 -15.70
C PRO A 350 -1.19 -28.40 -14.92
N PHE A 351 -0.53 -27.25 -14.95
CA PHE A 351 0.81 -27.08 -14.36
C PHE A 351 0.95 -27.48 -12.88
N TRP A 352 -0.16 -27.46 -12.13
CA TRP A 352 -0.20 -27.79 -10.70
C TRP A 352 -0.48 -29.26 -10.41
N GLN A 353 -0.83 -30.08 -11.41
CA GLN A 353 -1.16 -31.50 -11.24
C GLN A 353 -0.05 -32.29 -10.55
N ASP A 354 1.20 -31.97 -10.89
CA ASP A 354 2.39 -32.71 -10.49
C ASP A 354 3.14 -32.06 -9.31
N LEU A 355 2.70 -30.90 -8.82
CA LEU A 355 3.45 -30.14 -7.82
C LEU A 355 3.22 -30.73 -6.41
N PRO A 356 4.31 -30.99 -5.64
CA PRO A 356 4.19 -31.60 -4.33
C PRO A 356 3.54 -30.65 -3.33
N TYR A 357 2.82 -31.22 -2.35
CA TYR A 357 2.16 -30.50 -1.26
C TYR A 357 1.25 -29.33 -1.70
N THR A 358 0.80 -29.34 -2.96
CA THR A 358 0.09 -28.22 -3.59
C THR A 358 -1.39 -28.55 -3.78
N ASN A 359 -2.26 -27.68 -3.28
CA ASN A 359 -3.68 -27.66 -3.65
C ASN A 359 -3.97 -26.30 -4.29
N ILE A 360 -4.26 -26.30 -5.60
CA ILE A 360 -4.41 -25.05 -6.35
C ILE A 360 -5.56 -24.18 -5.83
N TYR A 361 -6.64 -24.79 -5.32
CA TYR A 361 -7.78 -24.07 -4.76
C TYR A 361 -7.43 -23.40 -3.42
N ARG A 362 -6.49 -23.95 -2.65
CA ARG A 362 -5.92 -23.29 -1.46
C ARG A 362 -5.04 -22.10 -1.83
N CYS A 363 -4.39 -22.13 -2.99
CA CYS A 363 -3.48 -21.07 -3.46
C CYS A 363 -4.19 -19.78 -3.87
N ILE A 364 -5.51 -19.81 -4.09
CA ILE A 364 -6.29 -18.62 -4.45
C ILE A 364 -6.56 -17.78 -3.23
N THR A 365 -6.07 -16.55 -3.25
CA THR A 365 -6.16 -15.58 -2.17
C THR A 365 -7.08 -14.41 -2.55
N PRO A 366 -7.76 -13.78 -1.58
CA PRO A 366 -8.51 -12.57 -1.84
C PRO A 366 -7.57 -11.44 -2.27
N ASP A 367 -8.05 -10.58 -3.17
CA ASP A 367 -7.28 -9.46 -3.69
C ASP A 367 -7.98 -8.13 -3.42
N ILE A 368 -7.34 -7.28 -2.61
CA ILE A 368 -7.89 -5.99 -2.19
C ILE A 368 -8.12 -5.08 -3.41
N LEU A 369 -7.18 -5.07 -4.36
CA LEU A 369 -7.28 -4.18 -5.52
C LEU A 369 -8.40 -4.60 -6.47
N HIS A 370 -8.37 -5.82 -7.02
CA HIS A 370 -9.32 -6.23 -8.06
C HIS A 370 -10.69 -6.62 -7.50
N GLN A 371 -10.77 -7.25 -6.33
CA GLN A 371 -12.05 -7.69 -5.77
C GLN A 371 -12.75 -6.59 -4.98
N LEU A 372 -12.01 -5.85 -4.12
CA LEU A 372 -12.63 -4.82 -3.29
C LEU A 372 -12.70 -3.48 -4.02
N TYR A 373 -11.56 -2.87 -4.35
CA TYR A 373 -11.56 -1.53 -4.95
C TYR A 373 -12.11 -1.51 -6.39
N GLN A 374 -11.58 -2.33 -7.29
CA GLN A 374 -12.01 -2.38 -8.70
C GLN A 374 -13.24 -3.26 -8.95
N GLY A 375 -13.65 -4.05 -7.95
CA GLY A 375 -14.86 -4.87 -7.97
C GLY A 375 -16.00 -4.18 -7.23
N ILE A 376 -16.09 -4.43 -5.92
CA ILE A 376 -17.21 -4.00 -5.08
C ILE A 376 -17.34 -2.48 -5.01
N VAL A 377 -16.26 -1.74 -4.72
CA VAL A 377 -16.30 -0.27 -4.57
C VAL A 377 -16.64 0.39 -5.90
N LYS A 378 -16.03 -0.05 -7.01
CA LYS A 378 -16.39 0.43 -8.35
C LYS A 378 -17.88 0.27 -8.62
N HIS A 379 -18.45 -0.89 -8.30
CA HIS A 379 -19.88 -1.14 -8.44
C HIS A 379 -20.72 -0.25 -7.51
N LEU A 380 -20.31 -0.10 -6.24
CA LEU A 380 -20.96 0.74 -5.25
C LEU A 380 -21.01 2.21 -5.66
N VAL A 381 -19.90 2.75 -6.17
CA VAL A 381 -19.81 4.13 -6.67
C VAL A 381 -20.74 4.32 -7.87
N SER A 382 -20.72 3.40 -8.83
CA SER A 382 -21.63 3.42 -9.98
C SER A 382 -23.09 3.39 -9.54
N TRP A 383 -23.43 2.55 -8.56
CA TRP A 383 -24.78 2.42 -8.03
C TRP A 383 -25.24 3.71 -7.31
N ILE A 384 -24.37 4.29 -6.47
CA ILE A 384 -24.62 5.57 -5.78
C ILE A 384 -24.88 6.70 -6.77
N ILE A 385 -24.03 6.85 -7.79
CA ILE A 385 -24.19 7.88 -8.83
C ILE A 385 -25.51 7.70 -9.56
N SER A 386 -25.83 6.46 -9.97
CA SER A 386 -27.11 6.17 -10.64
C SER A 386 -28.34 6.43 -9.76
N THR A 387 -28.21 6.30 -8.44
CA THR A 387 -29.31 6.44 -7.48
C THR A 387 -29.59 7.90 -7.14
N PHE A 388 -28.55 8.71 -6.96
CA PHE A 388 -28.66 10.10 -6.47
C PHE A 388 -28.44 11.17 -7.54
N GLY A 389 -27.98 10.79 -8.73
CA GLY A 389 -27.67 11.70 -9.83
C GLY A 389 -26.24 12.25 -9.77
N GLU A 390 -25.66 12.47 -10.94
CA GLU A 390 -24.29 12.94 -11.12
C GLU A 390 -24.07 14.34 -10.51
N ASP A 391 -25.00 15.26 -10.76
CA ASP A 391 -24.90 16.66 -10.35
C ASP A 391 -24.76 16.83 -8.84
N GLU A 392 -25.58 16.13 -8.06
CA GLU A 392 -25.59 16.24 -6.59
C GLU A 392 -24.35 15.57 -5.97
N ILE A 393 -23.96 14.40 -6.46
CA ILE A 393 -22.74 13.71 -6.00
C ILE A 393 -21.50 14.57 -6.27
N ASP A 394 -21.39 15.12 -7.47
CA ASP A 394 -20.26 15.96 -7.85
C ASP A 394 -20.28 17.31 -7.14
N ALA A 395 -21.46 17.86 -6.89
CA ALA A 395 -21.65 19.05 -6.06
C ALA A 395 -21.10 18.84 -4.65
N ARG A 396 -21.36 17.69 -4.02
CA ARG A 396 -20.85 17.38 -2.68
C ARG A 396 -19.35 17.13 -2.69
N CYS A 397 -18.82 16.40 -3.67
CA CYS A 397 -17.39 16.15 -3.82
C CYS A 397 -16.55 17.44 -3.83
N ARG A 398 -17.04 18.48 -4.51
CA ARG A 398 -16.41 19.82 -4.59
C ARG A 398 -16.43 20.60 -3.27
N ARG A 399 -17.29 20.20 -2.34
CA ARG A 399 -17.59 20.93 -1.10
C ARG A 399 -17.10 20.22 0.16
N VAL A 400 -16.47 19.06 0.03
CA VAL A 400 -15.79 18.38 1.13
C VAL A 400 -14.60 19.25 1.60
N PRO A 401 -14.44 19.49 2.92
CA PRO A 401 -13.31 20.27 3.41
C PRO A 401 -11.99 19.54 3.19
N ALA A 402 -10.93 20.30 2.93
CA ALA A 402 -9.59 19.75 2.74
C ALA A 402 -9.05 19.08 4.02
N ASN A 403 -8.31 17.98 3.85
CA ASN A 403 -7.55 17.32 4.91
C ASN A 403 -6.30 16.68 4.27
N HIS A 404 -5.25 16.37 5.06
CA HIS A 404 -4.03 15.74 4.52
C HIS A 404 -4.31 14.42 3.79
N ASN A 405 -5.25 13.64 4.32
CA ASN A 405 -5.56 12.29 3.87
C ASN A 405 -6.80 12.23 2.96
N ILE A 406 -7.35 13.37 2.54
CA ILE A 406 -8.52 13.45 1.66
C ILE A 406 -8.16 14.23 0.39
N ARG A 407 -8.27 13.58 -0.77
CA ARG A 407 -8.25 14.24 -2.07
C ARG A 407 -9.61 14.88 -2.36
N VAL A 408 -9.62 16.18 -2.63
CA VAL A 408 -10.83 16.91 -3.06
C VAL A 408 -10.96 16.81 -4.58
N PHE A 409 -12.06 16.23 -5.06
CA PHE A 409 -12.35 16.08 -6.48
C PHE A 409 -13.15 17.29 -6.97
N MET A 410 -12.43 18.33 -7.40
CA MET A 410 -13.03 19.62 -7.82
C MET A 410 -13.90 19.53 -9.08
N SER A 411 -13.81 18.45 -9.85
CA SER A 411 -14.67 18.17 -11.01
C SER A 411 -15.68 17.06 -10.72
N GLY A 412 -15.80 16.63 -9.46
CA GLY A 412 -16.62 15.47 -9.09
C GLY A 412 -15.96 14.13 -9.38
N ILE A 413 -16.73 13.06 -9.19
CA ILE A 413 -16.31 11.66 -9.41
C ILE A 413 -17.06 10.98 -10.56
N SER A 414 -18.17 11.56 -11.05
CA SER A 414 -18.99 10.98 -12.11
C SER A 414 -18.25 10.84 -13.45
N THR A 415 -17.43 11.84 -13.79
CA THR A 415 -16.74 11.93 -15.09
C THR A 415 -15.39 11.20 -15.13
N LEU A 416 -14.98 10.57 -14.02
CA LEU A 416 -13.69 9.89 -13.96
C LEU A 416 -13.70 8.65 -14.84
N SER A 417 -12.73 8.56 -15.76
CA SER A 417 -12.51 7.38 -16.60
C SER A 417 -11.22 6.68 -16.19
N LYS A 418 -11.21 5.34 -16.29
CA LYS A 418 -10.07 4.49 -15.93
C LYS A 418 -9.59 4.71 -14.47
N VAL A 419 -10.56 4.80 -13.55
CA VAL A 419 -10.34 5.02 -12.12
C VAL A 419 -9.44 3.93 -11.54
N SER A 420 -8.29 4.32 -11.00
CA SER A 420 -7.30 3.44 -10.39
C SER A 420 -7.71 2.98 -8.98
N GLY A 421 -7.07 1.93 -8.45
CA GLY A 421 -7.32 1.48 -7.07
C GLY A 421 -7.06 2.57 -6.04
N ARG A 422 -6.05 3.41 -6.27
CA ARG A 422 -5.73 4.57 -5.44
C ARG A 422 -6.82 5.63 -5.45
N GLU A 423 -7.50 5.82 -6.58
CA GLU A 423 -8.61 6.75 -6.67
C GLU A 423 -9.85 6.20 -5.97
N HIS A 424 -10.16 4.91 -6.12
CA HIS A 424 -11.20 4.26 -5.32
C HIS A 424 -10.88 4.31 -3.81
N ASP A 425 -9.63 4.12 -3.39
CA ASP A 425 -9.22 4.33 -2.00
C ASP A 425 -9.53 5.74 -1.52
N GLN A 426 -9.19 6.76 -2.31
CA GLN A 426 -9.53 8.15 -1.96
C GLN A 426 -11.04 8.38 -1.88
N ILE A 427 -11.82 7.82 -2.81
CA ILE A 427 -13.29 7.95 -2.82
C ILE A 427 -13.90 7.31 -1.56
N CYS A 428 -13.44 6.12 -1.16
CA CYS A 428 -13.91 5.43 0.04
C CYS A 428 -13.78 6.26 1.33
N ARG A 429 -12.80 7.18 1.39
CA ARG A 429 -12.59 8.03 2.56
C ARG A 429 -13.66 9.11 2.75
N PHE A 430 -14.46 9.40 1.72
CA PHE A 430 -15.53 10.39 1.82
C PHE A 430 -16.89 9.93 1.30
N LEU A 431 -16.99 8.74 0.69
CA LEU A 431 -18.20 8.23 0.05
C LEU A 431 -19.43 8.22 0.97
N LEU A 432 -19.29 7.74 2.21
CA LEU A 432 -20.41 7.71 3.15
C LEU A 432 -20.94 9.12 3.44
N GLY A 433 -20.03 10.08 3.68
CA GLY A 433 -20.38 11.47 3.95
C GLY A 433 -21.09 12.17 2.79
N LEU A 434 -20.94 11.67 1.54
CA LEU A 434 -21.70 12.20 0.41
C LEU A 434 -23.17 11.79 0.48
N VAL A 435 -23.49 10.60 0.98
CA VAL A 435 -24.84 10.00 0.82
C VAL A 435 -25.69 10.05 2.08
N VAL A 436 -25.13 10.39 3.24
CA VAL A 436 -25.82 10.25 4.55
C VAL A 436 -27.13 11.03 4.68
N ASP A 437 -27.28 12.16 3.98
CA ASP A 437 -28.44 13.04 4.07
C ASP A 437 -29.09 13.34 2.71
N ILE A 438 -28.80 12.54 1.68
CA ILE A 438 -29.54 12.58 0.41
C ILE A 438 -30.82 11.73 0.56
N PRO A 439 -32.02 12.28 0.28
CA PRO A 439 -33.24 11.49 0.22
C PRO A 439 -33.23 10.58 -1.02
N LEU A 440 -33.81 9.39 -0.90
CA LEU A 440 -34.09 8.58 -2.09
C LEU A 440 -35.29 9.15 -2.86
N PRO A 441 -35.42 8.85 -4.16
CA PRO A 441 -36.62 9.16 -4.92
C PRO A 441 -37.89 8.67 -4.23
N ASN A 442 -39.00 9.37 -4.43
CA ASN A 442 -40.33 9.02 -3.90
C ASN A 442 -40.43 8.97 -2.37
N GLY A 443 -39.51 9.62 -1.64
CA GLY A 443 -39.56 9.70 -0.18
C GLY A 443 -39.16 8.41 0.54
N LEU A 444 -38.54 7.45 -0.16
CA LEU A 444 -38.02 6.24 0.45
C LEU A 444 -36.91 6.56 1.46
N SER A 445 -36.85 5.79 2.56
CA SER A 445 -35.80 5.95 3.55
C SER A 445 -34.45 5.49 2.98
N SER A 446 -33.45 6.38 3.00
CA SER A 446 -32.07 6.06 2.62
C SER A 446 -31.34 5.20 3.66
N ALA A 447 -31.95 4.92 4.82
CA ALA A 447 -31.31 4.22 5.93
C ALA A 447 -30.69 2.86 5.53
N ARG A 448 -31.40 2.05 4.72
CA ARG A 448 -30.88 0.76 4.24
C ARG A 448 -29.66 0.93 3.32
N LEU A 449 -29.69 1.91 2.43
CA LEU A 449 -28.57 2.23 1.55
C LEU A 449 -27.38 2.71 2.37
N VAL A 450 -27.59 3.64 3.28
CA VAL A 450 -26.55 4.19 4.17
C VAL A 450 -25.90 3.08 5.00
N ARG A 451 -26.70 2.17 5.59
CA ARG A 451 -26.17 1.00 6.31
C ARG A 451 -25.39 0.07 5.39
N ALA A 452 -25.85 -0.20 4.18
CA ALA A 452 -25.12 -1.02 3.22
C ALA A 452 -23.77 -0.39 2.83
N VAL A 453 -23.75 0.91 2.51
CA VAL A 453 -22.51 1.66 2.21
C VAL A 453 -21.56 1.62 3.40
N ARG A 454 -22.06 1.87 4.62
CA ARG A 454 -21.28 1.77 5.85
C ARG A 454 -20.70 0.36 6.02
N SER A 455 -21.52 -0.69 5.96
CA SER A 455 -21.06 -2.07 6.13
C SER A 455 -20.01 -2.48 5.10
N PHE A 456 -20.11 -2.01 3.85
CA PHE A 456 -19.07 -2.24 2.85
C PHE A 456 -17.76 -1.51 3.17
N LEU A 457 -17.84 -0.27 3.65
CA LEU A 457 -16.66 0.48 4.08
C LEU A 457 -16.04 -0.14 5.34
N ASP A 458 -16.84 -0.56 6.32
CA ASP A 458 -16.38 -1.27 7.51
C ASP A 458 -15.64 -2.55 7.10
N PHE A 459 -16.26 -3.39 6.26
CA PHE A 459 -15.59 -4.57 5.73
C PHE A 459 -14.31 -4.24 4.98
N LEU A 460 -14.30 -3.22 4.11
CA LEU A 460 -13.12 -2.80 3.36
C LEU A 460 -11.98 -2.34 4.27
N TYR A 461 -12.26 -1.56 5.32
CA TYR A 461 -11.25 -1.08 6.26
C TYR A 461 -10.71 -2.21 7.11
N LEU A 462 -11.62 -3.03 7.65
CA LEU A 462 -11.29 -4.21 8.43
C LEU A 462 -10.48 -5.20 7.60
N ALA A 463 -10.82 -5.44 6.33
CA ALA A 463 -10.14 -6.37 5.41
C ALA A 463 -8.76 -5.88 4.92
N GLN A 464 -8.30 -4.69 5.33
CA GLN A 464 -6.97 -4.18 5.01
C GLN A 464 -6.04 -4.03 6.23
N TYR A 465 -6.49 -4.39 7.43
CA TYR A 465 -5.64 -4.44 8.61
C TYR A 465 -4.50 -5.46 8.47
N PRO A 466 -3.32 -5.19 9.06
CA PRO A 466 -2.25 -6.17 9.11
C PRO A 466 -2.52 -7.37 10.05
N LEU A 467 -3.70 -7.43 10.72
CA LEU A 467 -4.21 -8.48 11.63
C LEU A 467 -5.75 -8.65 11.46
N HIS A 468 -6.32 -9.86 11.50
CA HIS A 468 -7.74 -10.05 11.09
C HIS A 468 -8.48 -11.34 11.53
N PHE A 469 -9.83 -11.27 11.43
CA PHE A 469 -10.79 -12.38 11.66
C PHE A 469 -12.11 -12.37 10.78
N ALA A 470 -12.12 -12.14 9.43
CA ALA A 470 -13.38 -12.16 8.58
C ALA A 470 -13.71 -13.38 7.61
N LEU A 471 -14.51 -14.41 7.96
CA LEU A 471 -14.98 -15.60 7.17
C LEU A 471 -14.17 -16.20 5.98
N HIS A 472 -14.34 -15.78 4.71
CA HIS A 472 -13.46 -16.26 3.61
C HIS A 472 -12.07 -15.66 3.71
N TYR A 473 -12.05 -14.38 4.05
CA TYR A 473 -10.85 -13.70 4.48
C TYR A 473 -10.31 -14.43 5.73
N VAL A 474 -11.11 -14.87 6.74
CA VAL A 474 -10.66 -15.65 7.93
C VAL A 474 -9.92 -16.87 7.45
N SER A 475 -10.55 -17.67 6.58
CA SER A 475 -9.95 -18.92 6.13
C SER A 475 -8.61 -18.62 5.48
N CYS A 476 -8.55 -17.68 4.53
CA CYS A 476 -7.31 -17.32 3.86
C CYS A 476 -6.27 -16.71 4.83
N ILE A 477 -6.70 -15.86 5.76
CA ILE A 477 -5.87 -15.24 6.80
C ILE A 477 -5.23 -16.30 7.69
N ARG A 478 -6.05 -17.26 8.14
CA ARG A 478 -5.59 -18.37 8.96
C ARG A 478 -4.64 -19.27 8.19
N GLU A 479 -4.76 -19.36 6.86
CA GLU A 479 -3.88 -20.18 6.01
C GLU A 479 -2.56 -19.48 5.67
N VAL A 480 -2.58 -18.23 5.20
CA VAL A 480 -1.41 -17.55 4.58
C VAL A 480 -1.11 -16.15 5.15
N GLY A 481 -1.78 -15.73 6.23
CA GLY A 481 -1.63 -14.40 6.84
C GLY A 481 -2.53 -13.34 6.21
N THR A 482 -2.40 -12.08 6.62
CA THR A 482 -3.35 -11.02 6.23
C THR A 482 -3.37 -10.71 4.74
N THR A 483 -4.48 -10.18 4.24
CA THR A 483 -4.78 -10.00 2.80
C THR A 483 -3.88 -9.00 2.11
N ASP A 484 -3.26 -8.12 2.88
CA ASP A 484 -2.22 -7.21 2.42
C ASP A 484 -0.89 -7.94 2.07
N ASN A 485 -0.79 -9.26 2.31
CA ASN A 485 0.21 -10.18 1.73
C ASN A 485 -0.04 -10.47 0.24
N CYS A 486 -1.30 -10.36 -0.19
CA CYS A 486 -1.77 -10.86 -1.48
C CYS A 486 -2.33 -9.75 -2.38
N ASN A 487 -2.06 -8.48 -2.05
CA ASN A 487 -2.56 -7.34 -2.80
C ASN A 487 -1.80 -7.16 -4.12
N THR A 488 -2.51 -7.15 -5.24
CA THR A 488 -1.96 -6.95 -6.58
C THR A 488 -1.50 -5.52 -6.88
N GLU A 489 -1.76 -4.52 -6.02
CA GLU A 489 -1.24 -3.15 -6.22
C GLU A 489 0.31 -3.14 -6.37
N TYR A 490 1.00 -4.07 -5.70
CA TYR A 490 2.46 -4.17 -5.81
C TYR A 490 2.89 -4.72 -7.17
N THR A 491 2.20 -5.73 -7.69
CA THR A 491 2.48 -6.31 -9.02
C THR A 491 2.03 -5.36 -10.14
N GLU A 492 1.01 -4.53 -9.92
CA GLU A 492 0.64 -3.44 -10.83
C GLU A 492 1.80 -2.44 -11.01
N ARG A 493 2.49 -2.11 -9.92
CA ARG A 493 3.69 -1.27 -10.00
C ARG A 493 4.82 -1.96 -10.77
N LEU A 494 4.95 -3.28 -10.65
CA LEU A 494 5.93 -4.06 -11.43
C LEU A 494 5.62 -4.02 -12.93
N HIS A 495 4.35 -4.00 -13.37
CA HIS A 495 4.04 -3.87 -14.81
C HIS A 495 4.57 -2.58 -15.42
N ILE A 496 4.61 -1.49 -14.65
CA ILE A 496 5.19 -0.24 -15.13
C ILE A 496 6.67 -0.46 -15.45
N ASP A 497 7.42 -0.99 -14.49
CA ASP A 497 8.88 -1.08 -14.57
C ASP A 497 9.34 -2.24 -15.47
N MET A 498 8.67 -3.39 -15.36
CA MET A 498 9.08 -4.65 -15.98
C MET A 498 8.33 -4.96 -17.27
N ALA A 499 7.30 -4.23 -17.67
CA ALA A 499 6.62 -4.46 -18.96
C ALA A 499 6.52 -3.17 -19.78
N LYS A 500 5.94 -2.10 -19.24
CA LYS A 500 5.71 -0.85 -19.97
C LYS A 500 7.01 -0.09 -20.25
N ASP A 501 7.88 0.08 -19.25
CA ASP A 501 9.17 0.76 -19.40
C ASP A 501 10.14 -0.08 -20.25
N ALA A 502 10.18 -1.40 -20.05
CA ALA A 502 10.92 -2.32 -20.92
C ALA A 502 10.44 -2.23 -22.38
N TYR A 503 9.12 -2.22 -22.60
CA TYR A 503 8.55 -2.03 -23.93
C TYR A 503 8.93 -0.66 -24.48
N ARG A 504 8.83 0.43 -23.70
CA ARG A 504 9.23 1.80 -24.11
C ARG A 504 10.68 1.88 -24.56
N ALA A 505 11.59 1.12 -23.94
CA ALA A 505 12.99 1.06 -24.32
C ALA A 505 13.27 0.27 -25.61
N SER A 506 12.35 -0.57 -26.09
CA SER A 506 12.52 -1.33 -27.33
C SER A 506 12.18 -0.52 -28.59
N ASN A 507 12.63 -1.01 -29.74
CA ASN A 507 12.30 -0.46 -31.07
C ASN A 507 10.88 -0.85 -31.58
N LYS A 508 10.08 -1.55 -30.76
CA LYS A 508 8.70 -2.03 -31.05
C LYS A 508 8.58 -3.10 -32.14
N LYS A 509 9.69 -3.70 -32.57
CA LYS A 509 9.73 -4.87 -33.48
C LYS A 509 10.36 -6.04 -32.73
N ASP A 510 9.71 -7.20 -32.72
CA ASP A 510 10.15 -8.37 -31.94
C ASP A 510 10.55 -7.99 -30.51
N GLU A 511 9.66 -7.22 -29.88
CA GLU A 511 9.95 -6.40 -28.71
C GLU A 511 10.44 -7.18 -27.49
N PHE A 512 9.98 -8.42 -27.31
CA PHE A 512 10.22 -9.18 -26.09
C PHE A 512 11.70 -9.54 -25.89
N GLU A 513 12.46 -9.82 -26.95
CA GLU A 513 13.89 -10.10 -26.86
C GLU A 513 14.68 -8.87 -26.40
N GLN A 514 14.30 -7.69 -26.90
CA GLN A 514 14.90 -6.42 -26.44
C GLN A 514 14.48 -6.09 -25.01
N MET A 515 13.23 -6.37 -24.64
CA MET A 515 12.71 -6.17 -23.28
C MET A 515 13.48 -7.03 -22.28
N THR A 516 13.74 -8.31 -22.57
CA THR A 516 14.49 -9.20 -21.67
C THR A 516 15.94 -8.76 -21.51
N ILE A 517 16.62 -8.40 -22.60
CA ILE A 517 18.00 -7.88 -22.55
C ILE A 517 18.07 -6.58 -21.74
N TRP A 518 17.11 -5.67 -21.94
CA TRP A 518 17.05 -4.42 -21.19
C TRP A 518 16.88 -4.66 -19.69
N LEU A 519 16.03 -5.61 -19.30
CA LEU A 519 15.82 -6.00 -17.90
C LEU A 519 17.08 -6.62 -17.29
N GLU A 520 17.76 -7.53 -17.99
CA GLU A 520 18.99 -8.17 -17.50
C GLU A 520 20.12 -7.16 -17.24
N ARG A 521 20.30 -6.19 -18.14
CA ARG A 521 21.29 -5.12 -17.94
C ARG A 521 20.96 -4.27 -16.72
N ARG A 522 19.67 -3.99 -16.51
CA ARG A 522 19.19 -3.23 -15.37
C ARG A 522 19.37 -4.00 -14.06
N ASP A 523 19.14 -5.31 -14.07
CA ASP A 523 19.43 -6.19 -12.93
C ASP A 523 20.91 -6.16 -12.56
N LYS A 524 21.81 -6.29 -13.55
CA LYS A 524 23.28 -6.22 -13.35
C LYS A 524 23.74 -4.90 -12.75
N VAL A 525 23.27 -3.77 -13.29
CA VAL A 525 23.61 -2.43 -12.77
C VAL A 525 23.11 -2.28 -11.34
N GLN A 526 21.89 -2.72 -11.04
CA GLN A 526 21.33 -2.60 -9.70
C GLN A 526 22.09 -3.47 -8.68
N ASP A 527 22.47 -4.69 -9.05
CA ASP A 527 23.28 -5.58 -8.20
C ASP A 527 24.69 -5.02 -7.99
N HIS A 528 25.28 -4.41 -9.02
CA HIS A 528 26.57 -3.74 -8.90
C HIS A 528 26.51 -2.50 -7.99
N ALA A 529 25.42 -1.74 -8.04
CA ALA A 529 25.17 -0.62 -7.13
C ALA A 529 25.15 -1.08 -5.66
N GLN A 530 24.49 -2.22 -5.39
CA GLN A 530 24.46 -2.83 -4.06
C GLN A 530 25.86 -3.30 -3.62
N LEU A 531 26.63 -3.91 -4.53
CA LEU A 531 28.01 -4.32 -4.27
C LEU A 531 28.90 -3.12 -3.89
N ILE A 532 28.83 -2.03 -4.65
CA ILE A 532 29.58 -0.80 -4.37
C ILE A 532 29.17 -0.24 -3.00
N SER A 533 27.86 -0.12 -2.75
CA SER A 533 27.34 0.35 -1.46
C SER A 533 27.85 -0.48 -0.29
N TRP A 534 27.94 -1.81 -0.47
CA TRP A 534 28.45 -2.72 0.55
C TRP A 534 29.96 -2.57 0.77
N LYS A 535 30.76 -2.51 -0.31
CA LYS A 535 32.21 -2.26 -0.23
C LYS A 535 32.52 -0.95 0.48
N LEU A 536 31.85 0.13 0.10
CA LEU A 536 32.02 1.46 0.70
C LEU A 536 31.54 1.52 2.16
N GLY A 537 30.57 0.67 2.53
CA GLY A 537 30.08 0.52 3.90
C GLY A 537 30.93 -0.40 4.79
N GLY A 538 32.17 -0.71 4.41
CA GLY A 538 33.08 -1.55 5.19
C GLY A 538 32.85 -3.05 5.06
N SER A 539 32.09 -3.50 4.05
CA SER A 539 31.83 -4.92 3.78
C SER A 539 31.19 -5.70 4.94
N VAL A 540 30.51 -5.01 5.85
CA VAL A 540 29.87 -5.62 7.03
C VAL A 540 28.69 -6.49 6.60
N VAL A 541 28.57 -7.67 7.18
CA VAL A 541 27.39 -8.54 7.02
C VAL A 541 26.24 -7.88 7.78
N PRO A 542 25.10 -7.57 7.14
CA PRO A 542 23.98 -6.98 7.85
C PRO A 542 23.48 -7.90 8.97
N GLU A 543 23.35 -7.37 10.18
CA GLU A 543 22.72 -8.09 11.28
C GLU A 543 21.27 -8.48 10.92
N PRO A 544 20.82 -9.69 11.30
CA PRO A 544 19.41 -10.05 11.21
C PRO A 544 18.56 -9.01 11.94
N VAL A 545 17.50 -8.54 11.28
CA VAL A 545 16.57 -7.62 11.91
C VAL A 545 15.59 -8.45 12.72
N GLY A 546 15.68 -8.35 14.05
CA GLY A 546 14.67 -8.92 14.95
C GLY A 546 13.29 -8.42 14.53
N TRP A 547 12.40 -9.34 14.16
CA TRP A 547 11.13 -8.95 13.56
C TRP A 547 10.17 -8.45 14.64
N LEU A 548 9.78 -7.17 14.54
CA LEU A 548 8.79 -6.56 15.41
C LEU A 548 7.39 -6.85 14.86
N ILE A 549 6.52 -7.42 15.69
CA ILE A 549 5.11 -7.65 15.36
C ILE A 549 4.49 -6.32 14.87
N PRO A 550 3.86 -6.26 13.68
CA PRO A 550 3.16 -5.11 13.16
C PRO A 550 2.12 -4.67 14.17
N THR A 551 2.43 -3.57 14.84
CA THR A 551 1.52 -2.96 15.79
C THR A 551 0.45 -2.24 14.99
N MET A 552 -0.80 -2.49 15.33
CA MET A 552 -1.92 -1.65 14.89
C MET A 552 -1.76 -0.21 15.44
N ASP A 553 -1.03 -0.05 16.55
CA ASP A 553 -0.66 1.21 17.20
C ASP A 553 0.78 1.58 16.87
N ALA A 554 1.02 2.08 15.65
CA ALA A 554 2.30 2.69 15.35
C ALA A 554 2.31 4.13 15.91
N PRO A 555 3.14 4.45 16.92
CA PRO A 555 3.13 5.77 17.55
C PRO A 555 3.44 6.84 16.51
N ARG A 556 2.57 7.85 16.45
CA ARG A 556 2.79 9.06 15.64
C ARG A 556 3.59 10.04 16.48
N SER A 557 4.68 10.55 15.94
CA SER A 557 5.42 11.64 16.59
C SER A 557 5.12 12.97 15.90
N LEU A 558 4.86 13.98 16.72
CA LEU A 558 4.66 15.35 16.24
C LEU A 558 6.03 15.94 15.84
N ARG A 559 6.09 16.54 14.65
CA ARG A 559 7.30 17.19 14.11
C ARG A 559 6.97 18.58 13.56
N MET A 560 7.69 19.58 14.07
CA MET A 560 7.63 20.97 13.63
C MET A 560 8.82 21.32 12.72
N SER A 561 8.65 22.29 11.83
CA SER A 561 9.79 22.89 11.13
C SER A 561 10.66 23.68 12.12
N LYS A 562 11.98 23.65 11.92
CA LYS A 562 12.92 24.39 12.78
C LYS A 562 12.62 25.88 12.84
N TRP A 563 12.26 26.46 11.69
CA TRP A 563 11.99 27.88 11.53
C TRP A 563 10.48 28.16 11.39
N PRO A 564 10.00 29.32 11.91
CA PRO A 564 8.62 29.75 11.71
C PRO A 564 8.34 30.05 10.24
N SER A 565 7.08 29.92 9.85
CA SER A 565 6.61 30.24 8.50
C SER A 565 6.45 31.75 8.29
N ALA A 566 6.14 32.49 9.36
CA ALA A 566 6.00 33.94 9.35
C ALA A 566 6.19 34.53 10.75
N THR A 567 6.28 35.86 10.84
CA THR A 567 6.16 36.62 12.09
C THR A 567 4.95 37.54 12.00
N ALA A 568 3.94 37.35 12.85
CA ALA A 568 2.66 38.05 12.80
C ALA A 568 2.45 38.95 14.02
N SER A 569 1.85 40.13 13.83
CA SER A 569 1.36 40.96 14.95
C SER A 569 0.01 40.46 15.45
N ILE A 570 -0.43 40.91 16.63
CA ILE A 570 -1.74 40.53 17.18
C ILE A 570 -2.86 40.95 16.21
N GLU A 571 -2.77 42.13 15.61
CA GLU A 571 -3.74 42.61 14.61
C GLU A 571 -3.81 41.66 13.41
N VAL A 572 -2.65 41.23 12.90
CA VAL A 572 -2.58 40.26 11.79
C VAL A 572 -3.19 38.90 12.19
N LEU A 573 -3.00 38.45 13.44
CA LEU A 573 -3.62 37.22 13.94
C LEU A 573 -5.15 37.33 13.96
N THR A 574 -5.67 38.46 14.42
CA THR A 574 -7.11 38.76 14.45
C THR A 574 -7.70 38.82 13.04
N GLU A 575 -7.10 39.61 12.15
CA GLU A 575 -7.65 39.87 10.81
C GLU A 575 -7.51 38.68 9.85
N ARG A 576 -6.38 37.95 9.91
CA ARG A 576 -6.02 36.95 8.87
C ARG A 576 -6.01 35.52 9.37
N TYR A 577 -5.72 35.29 10.64
CA TYR A 577 -5.65 33.94 11.22
C TYR A 577 -6.89 33.55 12.01
N ARG A 578 -7.95 34.37 12.00
CA ARG A 578 -9.21 34.10 12.72
C ARG A 578 -9.05 34.05 14.24
N ALA A 579 -8.04 34.71 14.79
CA ALA A 579 -7.79 34.73 16.23
C ALA A 579 -8.32 36.04 16.83
N LYS A 580 -9.64 36.23 16.78
CA LYS A 580 -10.31 37.47 17.24
C LYS A 580 -9.96 37.81 18.69
N ASP A 581 -10.08 36.80 19.56
CA ASP A 581 -9.84 36.94 21.01
C ASP A 581 -8.47 36.37 21.42
N PHE A 582 -7.45 36.54 20.57
CA PHE A 582 -6.11 35.98 20.81
C PHE A 582 -5.53 36.43 22.16
N SER A 583 -5.63 37.72 22.46
CA SER A 583 -5.13 38.29 23.71
C SER A 583 -5.81 37.67 24.93
N ASP A 584 -7.13 37.64 24.96
CA ASP A 584 -7.91 37.06 26.06
C ASP A 584 -7.61 35.56 26.24
N ALA A 585 -7.48 34.82 25.13
CA ALA A 585 -7.13 33.42 25.16
C ALA A 585 -5.71 33.19 25.71
N LEU A 586 -4.76 34.08 25.39
CA LEU A 586 -3.37 33.98 25.86
C LEU A 586 -3.28 34.37 27.34
N ALA A 587 -3.94 35.44 27.75
CA ALA A 587 -4.04 35.84 29.15
C ALA A 587 -4.66 34.72 30.00
N ARG A 588 -5.75 34.10 29.52
CA ARG A 588 -6.36 32.93 30.18
C ARG A 588 -5.35 31.78 30.31
N TYR A 589 -4.65 31.43 29.23
CA TYR A 589 -3.67 30.35 29.24
C TYR A 589 -2.55 30.61 30.26
N VAL A 590 -2.00 31.81 30.28
CA VAL A 590 -0.94 32.21 31.21
C VAL A 590 -1.42 32.15 32.65
N LEU A 591 -2.58 32.74 32.95
CA LEU A 591 -3.16 32.74 34.30
C LEU A 591 -3.40 31.32 34.83
N LEU A 592 -3.96 30.43 34.00
CA LEU A 592 -4.21 29.03 34.35
C LEU A 592 -2.92 28.20 34.46
N THR A 593 -1.87 28.56 33.72
CA THR A 593 -0.56 27.90 33.82
C THR A 593 0.14 28.28 35.13
N ASN A 594 0.03 29.55 35.55
CA ASN A 594 0.64 30.04 36.79
C ASN A 594 -0.14 29.61 38.04
N ASP A 595 -1.48 29.54 37.95
CA ASP A 595 -2.35 29.12 39.06
C ASP A 595 -3.58 28.36 38.50
N PRO A 596 -3.51 27.02 38.42
CA PRO A 596 -4.64 26.22 37.96
C PRO A 596 -5.90 26.35 38.83
N SER A 597 -5.76 26.70 40.12
CA SER A 597 -6.88 26.77 41.08
C SER A 597 -7.87 27.88 40.75
N ILE A 598 -7.42 28.92 40.01
CA ILE A 598 -8.28 30.05 39.61
C ILE A 598 -9.40 29.64 38.66
N SER A 599 -9.29 28.50 37.98
CA SER A 599 -10.33 27.94 37.11
C SER A 599 -11.67 27.77 37.82
N THR A 600 -11.65 27.47 39.13
CA THR A 600 -12.86 27.33 39.96
C THR A 600 -13.54 28.67 40.26
N ARG A 601 -12.78 29.79 40.19
CA ARG A 601 -13.24 31.16 40.51
C ARG A 601 -13.50 31.97 39.24
N HIS A 602 -14.53 31.58 38.48
CA HIS A 602 -14.86 32.12 37.15
C HIS A 602 -14.92 33.66 37.07
N GLN A 603 -15.51 34.34 38.05
CA GLN A 603 -15.60 35.82 38.05
C GLN A 603 -14.22 36.48 38.25
N LEU A 604 -13.40 35.93 39.14
CA LEU A 604 -12.04 36.42 39.38
C LEU A 604 -11.16 36.22 38.14
N LEU A 605 -11.26 35.07 37.48
CA LEU A 605 -10.53 34.79 36.25
C LEU A 605 -10.89 35.79 35.14
N LYS A 606 -12.19 36.07 34.93
CA LYS A 606 -12.64 37.07 33.94
C LYS A 606 -12.05 38.46 34.21
N ARG A 607 -12.04 38.90 35.47
CA ARG A 607 -11.42 40.18 35.86
C ARG A 607 -9.92 40.19 35.57
N LYS A 608 -9.19 39.15 36.01
CA LYS A 608 -7.74 39.06 35.78
C LYS A 608 -7.36 39.02 34.30
N ILE A 609 -8.16 38.35 33.44
CA ILE A 609 -7.92 38.33 31.99
C ILE A 609 -7.97 39.75 31.42
N ARG A 610 -9.00 40.54 31.76
CA ARG A 610 -9.17 41.90 31.27
C ARG A 610 -8.04 42.85 31.73
N ASP A 611 -7.56 42.64 32.96
CA ASP A 611 -6.57 43.53 33.58
C ASP A 611 -5.11 43.16 33.18
N MET A 612 -4.90 41.97 32.60
CA MET A 612 -3.57 41.47 32.24
C MET A 612 -3.03 42.15 30.97
N ARG A 613 -1.89 42.84 31.08
CA ARG A 613 -1.16 43.36 29.92
C ARG A 613 -0.35 42.25 29.26
N ILE A 614 -0.44 42.16 27.94
CA ILE A 614 0.33 41.20 27.13
C ILE A 614 1.50 41.94 26.47
N PRO A 615 2.75 41.77 26.95
CA PRO A 615 3.92 42.47 26.42
C PRO A 615 4.44 41.84 25.12
N ILE A 616 3.55 41.62 24.15
CA ILE A 616 3.85 40.96 22.87
C ILE A 616 3.28 41.81 21.74
N SER A 617 4.13 42.32 20.87
CA SER A 617 3.70 42.99 19.62
C SER A 617 3.66 42.03 18.44
N ARG A 618 4.59 41.07 18.38
CA ARG A 618 4.71 40.10 17.28
C ARG A 618 5.15 38.73 17.79
N LEU A 619 4.72 37.69 17.09
CA LEU A 619 5.01 36.29 17.42
C LEU A 619 5.48 35.51 16.19
N PRO A 620 6.43 34.57 16.36
CA PRO A 620 6.73 33.58 15.34
C PRO A 620 5.54 32.61 15.18
N VAL A 621 5.11 32.39 13.95
CA VAL A 621 3.95 31.57 13.58
C VAL A 621 4.36 30.47 12.62
N TRP A 622 3.83 29.26 12.83
CA TRP A 622 3.97 28.10 11.97
C TRP A 622 2.66 27.83 11.23
N HIS A 623 2.75 27.44 9.97
CA HIS A 623 1.57 27.13 9.15
C HIS A 623 1.22 25.66 9.11
N ARG A 624 2.03 24.78 9.72
CA ARG A 624 1.87 23.33 9.59
C ARG A 624 2.42 22.55 10.79
N ILE A 625 1.62 21.61 11.27
CA ILE A 625 2.04 20.50 12.14
C ILE A 625 2.19 19.26 11.25
N LYS A 626 3.27 18.49 11.40
CA LYS A 626 3.42 17.18 10.75
C LYS A 626 3.39 16.08 11.79
N PHE A 627 2.70 14.98 11.48
CA PHE A 627 2.82 13.74 12.23
C PHE A 627 3.62 12.75 11.38
N VAL A 628 4.68 12.21 11.96
CA VAL A 628 5.55 11.25 11.28
C VAL A 628 5.46 9.89 11.95
N ARG A 629 5.65 8.86 11.14
CA ARG A 629 5.74 7.46 11.58
C ARG A 629 7.05 6.87 11.10
N THR A 630 7.69 6.13 11.99
CA THR A 630 8.84 5.27 11.66
C THR A 630 8.30 3.90 11.28
N ASP A 631 8.67 3.43 10.09
CA ASP A 631 8.38 2.05 9.67
C ASP A 631 9.21 1.08 10.53
N SER A 632 8.55 0.17 11.27
CA SER A 632 9.21 -0.71 12.24
C SER A 632 10.19 -1.69 11.61
N VAL A 633 10.02 -2.03 10.33
CA VAL A 633 10.86 -3.01 9.61
C VAL A 633 12.05 -2.34 8.94
N THR A 634 11.88 -1.14 8.41
CA THR A 634 12.91 -0.47 7.59
C THR A 634 13.52 0.77 8.22
N GLY A 635 12.98 1.26 9.34
CA GLY A 635 13.41 2.50 9.99
C GLY A 635 13.08 3.77 9.22
N VAL A 636 12.40 3.69 8.06
CA VAL A 636 12.09 4.85 7.22
C VAL A 636 11.04 5.72 7.91
N ILE A 637 11.36 7.00 8.08
CA ILE A 637 10.45 8.00 8.66
C ILE A 637 9.68 8.68 7.54
N SER A 638 8.35 8.65 7.61
CA SER A 638 7.46 9.29 6.63
C SER A 638 6.40 10.14 7.29
N THR A 639 5.96 11.22 6.61
CA THR A 639 4.80 12.02 7.08
C THR A 639 3.52 11.25 6.76
N VAL A 640 2.72 10.97 7.78
CA VAL A 640 1.45 10.22 7.65
C VAL A 640 0.21 11.09 7.86
N ASP A 641 0.40 12.27 8.46
CA ASP A 641 -0.67 13.23 8.67
C ASP A 641 -0.10 14.64 8.80
N SER A 642 -0.91 15.66 8.53
CA SER A 642 -0.55 17.05 8.83
C SER A 642 -1.77 17.95 8.98
N ILE A 643 -1.62 18.97 9.81
CA ILE A 643 -2.62 20.00 10.06
C ILE A 643 -2.08 21.33 9.54
N HIS A 644 -2.89 22.06 8.78
CA HIS A 644 -2.56 23.40 8.30
C HIS A 644 -3.29 24.47 9.09
N ALA A 645 -2.60 25.58 9.35
CA ALA A 645 -3.14 26.78 9.98
C ALA A 645 -2.55 28.01 9.28
N GLN A 646 -3.00 28.27 8.05
CA GLN A 646 -2.42 29.28 7.18
C GLN A 646 -3.49 30.24 6.63
N PRO A 647 -3.23 31.55 6.62
CA PRO A 647 -4.13 32.54 6.05
C PRO A 647 -4.09 32.51 4.51
N ALA A 648 -5.05 33.19 3.88
CA ALA A 648 -5.06 33.36 2.43
C ALA A 648 -3.76 34.04 1.96
N ARG A 649 -3.22 33.59 0.82
CA ARG A 649 -1.94 34.08 0.28
C ARG A 649 -1.91 34.01 -1.24
N ARG A 650 -0.97 34.72 -1.86
CA ARG A 650 -0.69 34.59 -3.30
C ARG A 650 0.36 33.51 -3.55
N ASP A 651 0.15 32.69 -4.58
CA ASP A 651 1.17 31.76 -5.06
C ASP A 651 2.23 32.47 -5.93
N SER A 652 3.23 31.74 -6.43
CA SER A 652 4.27 32.28 -7.31
C SER A 652 3.72 32.85 -8.62
N LEU A 653 2.52 32.42 -9.03
CA LEU A 653 1.78 32.90 -10.20
C LEU A 653 0.80 34.03 -9.84
N LYS A 654 0.93 34.63 -8.65
CA LYS A 654 0.09 35.70 -8.10
C LYS A 654 -1.39 35.36 -7.93
N ARG A 655 -1.78 34.08 -8.04
CA ARG A 655 -3.15 33.60 -7.82
C ARG A 655 -3.47 33.59 -6.34
N MET A 656 -4.68 34.01 -5.98
CA MET A 656 -5.16 33.98 -4.60
C MET A 656 -5.48 32.53 -4.19
N LEU A 657 -4.73 32.01 -3.23
CA LEU A 657 -5.04 30.78 -2.53
C LEU A 657 -5.87 31.10 -1.29
N PRO A 658 -7.01 30.41 -1.09
CA PRO A 658 -7.85 30.62 0.09
C PRO A 658 -7.11 30.21 1.36
N ALA A 659 -7.58 30.74 2.49
CA ALA A 659 -7.08 30.36 3.80
C ALA A 659 -7.39 28.88 4.08
N ARG A 660 -6.54 28.22 4.87
CA ARG A 660 -6.70 26.82 5.26
C ARG A 660 -6.40 26.64 6.74
N PHE A 661 -7.44 26.27 7.48
CA PHE A 661 -7.40 25.99 8.91
C PHE A 661 -8.05 24.62 9.13
N ASP A 662 -7.23 23.60 9.30
CA ASP A 662 -7.64 22.21 9.42
C ASP A 662 -8.18 21.91 10.83
N THR A 663 -9.05 20.91 10.93
CA THR A 663 -9.56 20.40 12.21
C THR A 663 -8.69 19.28 12.77
N ALA A 664 -8.71 19.12 14.09
CA ALA A 664 -7.83 18.23 14.83
C ALA A 664 -8.57 17.50 15.95
N LEU A 665 -8.10 16.29 16.24
CA LEU A 665 -8.46 15.53 17.44
C LEU A 665 -7.48 15.90 18.56
N ILE A 666 -8.02 16.30 19.70
CA ILE A 666 -7.27 16.88 20.82
C ILE A 666 -7.62 16.09 22.08
N HIS A 667 -6.61 15.71 22.86
CA HIS A 667 -6.80 15.03 24.14
C HIS A 667 -6.89 16.05 25.29
N ASN A 668 -7.86 15.86 26.17
CA ASN A 668 -8.06 16.68 27.37
C ASN A 668 -7.12 16.19 28.48
N GLY A 669 -5.91 16.75 28.51
CA GLY A 669 -4.75 16.18 29.19
C GLY A 669 -4.95 15.75 30.65
N GLN A 670 -5.00 14.44 30.87
CA GLN A 670 -4.38 13.72 31.99
C GLN A 670 -3.92 12.33 31.49
N GLY A 671 -2.61 12.08 31.46
CA GLY A 671 -2.04 10.75 31.24
C GLY A 671 -1.79 10.32 29.78
N HIS A 672 -0.61 9.74 29.55
CA HIS A 672 -0.24 9.05 28.31
C HIS A 672 -0.68 7.57 28.39
N SER A 673 -1.97 7.28 28.53
CA SER A 673 -2.46 5.90 28.43
C SER A 673 -2.80 5.54 26.98
N ALA A 674 -2.61 4.26 26.62
CA ALA A 674 -2.64 3.79 25.24
C ALA A 674 -4.03 3.81 24.56
N VAL A 675 -5.13 4.03 25.28
CA VAL A 675 -6.45 4.36 24.73
C VAL A 675 -7.23 5.15 25.79
N ALA A 676 -7.37 6.46 25.62
CA ALA A 676 -8.26 7.27 26.46
C ALA A 676 -9.74 7.02 26.08
N PRO A 677 -10.70 7.09 27.03
CA PRO A 677 -12.12 7.09 26.73
C PRO A 677 -12.50 8.17 25.70
N LEU A 678 -13.54 7.92 24.88
CA LEU A 678 -14.00 8.91 23.87
C LEU A 678 -14.35 10.27 24.47
N SER A 679 -14.81 10.29 25.73
CA SER A 679 -15.14 11.49 26.48
C SER A 679 -13.95 12.43 26.71
N GLU A 680 -12.72 11.92 26.61
CA GLU A 680 -11.50 12.72 26.75
C GLU A 680 -11.03 13.34 25.43
N TYR A 681 -11.60 12.95 24.30
CA TYR A 681 -11.27 13.52 23.01
C TYR A 681 -12.21 14.66 22.61
N LEU A 682 -11.60 15.76 22.18
CA LEU A 682 -12.28 16.95 21.70
C LEU A 682 -11.90 17.23 20.24
N ILE A 683 -12.79 17.91 19.53
CA ILE A 683 -12.53 18.37 18.17
C ILE A 683 -12.34 19.89 18.19
N GLY A 684 -11.27 20.35 17.56
CA GLY A 684 -10.94 21.76 17.45
C GLY A 684 -10.38 22.13 16.08
N ARG A 685 -10.65 23.34 15.61
CA ARG A 685 -10.02 23.91 14.41
C ARG A 685 -8.76 24.66 14.79
N VAL A 686 -7.64 24.33 14.15
CA VAL A 686 -6.35 24.95 14.44
C VAL A 686 -6.20 26.22 13.61
N CYS A 687 -6.25 27.38 14.27
CA CYS A 687 -6.23 28.69 13.60
C CYS A 687 -4.85 29.33 13.60
N VAL A 688 -4.10 29.23 14.71
CA VAL A 688 -2.74 29.76 14.85
C VAL A 688 -1.86 28.71 15.53
N ILE A 689 -0.63 28.53 15.06
CA ILE A 689 0.42 27.77 15.75
C ILE A 689 1.58 28.71 16.00
N PHE A 690 2.01 28.88 17.25
CA PHE A 690 2.99 29.89 17.61
C PHE A 690 3.88 29.46 18.77
N SER A 691 4.92 30.26 19.03
CA SER A 691 5.76 30.15 20.23
C SER A 691 5.84 31.49 20.92
N ILE A 692 5.89 31.48 22.25
CA ILE A 692 6.12 32.69 23.04
C ILE A 692 7.63 32.97 23.05
N PRO A 693 8.11 34.18 22.70
CA PRO A 693 9.52 34.51 22.75
C PRO A 693 10.10 34.34 24.16
N VAL A 694 11.32 33.81 24.27
CA VAL A 694 11.96 33.49 25.57
C VAL A 694 12.02 34.69 26.50
N HIS A 695 12.31 35.89 25.97
CA HIS A 695 12.35 37.12 26.78
C HIS A 695 10.97 37.57 27.30
N VAL A 696 9.88 37.09 26.71
CA VAL A 696 8.50 37.36 27.17
C VAL A 696 8.08 36.35 28.23
N VAL A 697 8.53 35.10 28.10
CA VAL A 697 8.21 34.02 29.03
C VAL A 697 8.49 34.42 30.48
N SER A 698 9.69 34.96 30.74
CA SER A 698 10.12 35.43 32.06
C SER A 698 9.25 36.56 32.67
N LYS A 699 8.49 37.29 31.84
CA LYS A 699 7.63 38.40 32.28
C LYS A 699 6.19 37.97 32.56
N MET A 700 5.75 36.84 32.01
CA MET A 700 4.35 36.42 32.04
C MET A 700 4.12 35.17 32.88
N PHE A 701 5.11 34.29 33.01
CA PHE A 701 4.96 33.00 33.67
C PHE A 701 5.75 32.93 34.97
N SER A 702 5.25 32.14 35.93
CA SER A 702 5.97 31.81 37.15
C SER A 702 7.28 31.06 36.84
N PRO A 703 8.36 31.24 37.64
CA PRO A 703 9.64 30.56 37.41
C PRO A 703 9.53 29.02 37.33
N ASP A 704 8.59 28.43 38.07
CA ASP A 704 8.38 26.97 38.12
C ASP A 704 7.42 26.45 37.02
N ALA A 705 6.87 27.34 36.18
CA ALA A 705 5.91 26.96 35.15
C ALA A 705 6.58 26.19 34.00
N THR A 706 6.10 24.97 33.71
CA THR A 706 6.53 24.22 32.53
C THR A 706 5.78 24.70 31.29
N ILE A 707 6.49 25.39 30.39
CA ILE A 707 5.88 26.01 29.20
C ILE A 707 6.28 25.22 27.95
N PRO A 708 5.31 24.64 27.23
CA PRO A 708 5.57 23.97 25.96
C PRO A 708 6.18 24.93 24.94
N ARG A 709 7.13 24.41 24.14
CA ARG A 709 7.79 25.19 23.08
C ARG A 709 6.80 25.80 22.08
N HIS A 710 5.73 25.08 21.76
CA HIS A 710 4.75 25.49 20.76
C HIS A 710 3.33 25.37 21.32
N LEU A 711 2.51 26.36 21.00
CA LEU A 711 1.12 26.50 21.39
C LEU A 711 0.25 26.63 20.15
N ALA A 712 -1.04 26.32 20.28
CA ALA A 712 -2.04 26.52 19.24
C ALA A 712 -3.27 27.26 19.76
N TYR A 713 -3.79 28.20 18.98
CA TYR A 713 -5.11 28.79 19.16
C TYR A 713 -6.15 27.93 18.44
N ILE A 714 -7.14 27.45 19.19
CA ILE A 714 -8.12 26.45 18.76
C ILE A 714 -9.53 27.03 18.85
N GLU A 715 -10.32 26.96 17.78
CA GLU A 715 -11.78 27.11 17.84
C GLU A 715 -12.44 25.76 18.13
N TRP A 716 -13.30 25.66 19.14
CA TRP A 716 -13.84 24.39 19.61
C TRP A 716 -15.14 23.96 18.93
N TYR A 717 -15.31 22.64 18.80
CA TYR A 717 -16.58 21.99 18.48
C TYR A 717 -17.20 21.37 19.74
N THR A 718 -18.45 20.94 19.65
CA THR A 718 -19.14 20.18 20.70
C THR A 718 -18.40 18.86 20.97
N ALA A 719 -18.54 18.34 22.19
CA ALA A 719 -18.02 17.04 22.57
C ALA A 719 -18.64 15.91 21.72
N LEU A 720 -17.93 14.79 21.63
CA LEU A 720 -18.45 13.59 20.99
C LEU A 720 -19.55 12.99 21.87
N SER A 721 -20.73 12.80 21.29
CA SER A 721 -21.90 12.20 21.94
C SER A 721 -22.17 10.79 21.40
N VAL A 722 -23.42 10.33 21.45
CA VAL A 722 -23.83 9.08 20.80
C VAL A 722 -23.67 9.18 19.27
N PRO A 723 -23.07 8.17 18.59
CA PRO A 723 -23.00 8.12 17.13
C PRO A 723 -24.36 7.81 16.50
N ASP A 724 -24.59 8.24 15.26
CA ASP A 724 -25.83 7.90 14.56
C ASP A 724 -25.94 6.38 14.32
N PRO A 725 -27.11 5.75 14.54
CA PRO A 725 -27.25 4.29 14.43
C PRO A 725 -27.11 3.77 12.99
N ASN A 726 -27.38 4.57 11.97
CA ASN A 726 -27.31 4.13 10.57
C ASN A 726 -25.89 4.24 10.02
N HIS A 727 -25.24 5.39 10.21
CA HIS A 727 -23.93 5.68 9.61
C HIS A 727 -22.75 5.64 10.60
N GLY A 728 -23.00 5.59 11.91
CA GLY A 728 -21.95 5.38 12.94
C GLY A 728 -21.04 6.56 13.20
N MET A 729 -21.34 7.74 12.64
CA MET A 729 -20.48 8.92 12.77
C MET A 729 -21.00 9.84 13.87
N PHE A 730 -20.07 10.46 14.59
CA PHE A 730 -20.36 11.43 15.65
C PHE A 730 -20.76 12.78 15.07
N LYS A 731 -21.89 13.32 15.52
CA LYS A 731 -22.31 14.68 15.17
C LYS A 731 -21.53 15.70 16.00
N VAL A 732 -20.96 16.70 15.35
CA VAL A 732 -20.27 17.82 16.01
C VAL A 732 -20.71 19.17 15.42
N SER A 733 -20.78 20.19 16.27
CA SER A 733 -21.15 21.55 15.89
C SER A 733 -20.15 22.55 16.47
N PRO A 734 -19.87 23.67 15.78
CA PRO A 734 -19.08 24.74 16.37
C PRO A 734 -19.66 25.24 17.70
N ARG A 735 -18.80 25.53 18.66
CA ARG A 735 -19.18 26.18 19.91
C ARG A 735 -19.06 27.69 19.77
N TYR A 736 -19.99 28.39 20.42
CA TYR A 736 -20.05 29.83 20.45
C TYR A 736 -20.00 30.36 21.87
N THR A 737 -19.44 31.54 22.05
CA THR A 737 -19.53 32.33 23.28
C THR A 737 -20.92 32.96 23.39
N SER A 738 -21.23 33.58 24.53
CA SER A 738 -22.46 34.35 24.71
C SER A 738 -22.58 35.55 23.77
N THR A 739 -21.47 36.03 23.20
CA THR A 739 -21.44 37.13 22.21
C THR A 739 -21.68 36.66 20.78
N GLY A 740 -21.82 35.34 20.56
CA GLY A 740 -22.00 34.75 19.23
C GLY A 740 -20.69 34.51 18.46
N ASP A 741 -19.53 34.77 19.07
CA ASP A 741 -18.21 34.47 18.50
C ASP A 741 -17.82 33.00 18.71
N ARG A 742 -16.88 32.48 17.92
CA ARG A 742 -16.39 31.09 18.09
C ARG A 742 -15.69 30.95 19.44
N LEU A 743 -16.08 29.95 20.23
CA LEU A 743 -15.40 29.65 21.48
C LEU A 743 -13.99 29.14 21.19
N ALA A 744 -12.98 29.87 21.66
CA ALA A 744 -11.59 29.52 21.42
C ALA A 744 -10.71 29.59 22.67
N THR A 745 -9.65 28.77 22.68
CA THR A 745 -8.63 28.76 23.74
C THR A 745 -7.25 28.48 23.15
N ILE A 746 -6.20 28.74 23.94
CA ILE A 746 -4.84 28.32 23.63
C ILE A 746 -4.52 27.03 24.37
N ILE A 747 -3.91 26.07 23.66
CA ILE A 747 -3.45 24.79 24.21
C ILE A 747 -2.01 24.48 23.80
N PRO A 748 -1.30 23.63 24.55
CA PRO A 748 -0.07 22.99 24.08
C PRO A 748 -0.32 22.17 22.81
N ILE A 749 0.56 22.25 21.81
CA ILE A 749 0.40 21.42 20.60
C ILE A 749 0.57 19.92 20.89
N VAL A 750 1.21 19.56 22.01
CA VAL A 750 1.38 18.15 22.43
C VAL A 750 0.04 17.48 22.76
N ASN A 751 -1.01 18.27 23.04
CA ASN A 751 -2.36 17.75 23.23
C ASN A 751 -3.05 17.43 21.89
N ILE A 752 -2.49 17.89 20.76
CA ILE A 752 -3.02 17.61 19.43
C ILE A 752 -2.51 16.25 18.98
N ILE A 753 -3.42 15.28 18.88
CA ILE A 753 -3.08 13.89 18.59
C ILE A 753 -2.90 13.67 17.08
N ARG A 754 -3.77 14.29 16.28
CA ARG A 754 -3.85 14.09 14.82
C ARG A 754 -4.80 15.09 14.15
N SER A 755 -4.81 15.12 12.82
CA SER A 755 -5.90 15.78 12.09
C SER A 755 -7.21 14.98 12.22
N ALA A 756 -8.32 15.70 12.19
CA ALA A 756 -9.67 15.16 12.13
C ALA A 756 -10.36 15.75 10.89
N HIS A 757 -11.07 14.93 10.11
CA HIS A 757 -11.86 15.41 8.98
C HIS A 757 -13.34 15.42 9.35
N LEU A 758 -14.06 16.45 8.89
CA LEU A 758 -15.45 16.68 9.20
C LEU A 758 -16.27 16.69 7.91
N PHE A 759 -17.28 15.83 7.80
CA PHE A 759 -18.27 15.92 6.73
C PHE A 759 -19.31 16.97 7.07
N PRO A 760 -19.56 17.95 6.20
CA PRO A 760 -20.66 18.87 6.44
C PRO A 760 -21.99 18.13 6.27
N ARG A 761 -22.97 18.44 7.12
CA ARG A 761 -24.35 18.02 6.88
C ARG A 761 -24.91 18.90 5.76
N PHE A 762 -24.95 18.38 4.55
CA PHE A 762 -25.40 19.09 3.35
C PHE A 762 -26.90 19.35 3.35
N GLY A 763 -27.69 18.49 3.98
CA GLY A 763 -29.13 18.42 3.77
C GLY A 763 -29.49 17.70 2.46
N PRO A 764 -30.72 17.83 1.96
CA PRO A 764 -31.16 17.13 0.75
C PRO A 764 -30.40 17.53 -0.52
N VAL A 765 -29.97 18.79 -0.61
CA VAL A 765 -29.25 19.35 -1.76
C VAL A 765 -28.06 20.15 -1.23
N ALA A 766 -26.88 19.93 -1.80
CA ALA A 766 -25.66 20.61 -1.38
C ALA A 766 -25.76 22.14 -1.60
N PRO A 767 -25.56 22.97 -0.56
CA PRO A 767 -25.70 24.42 -0.69
C PRO A 767 -24.72 25.02 -1.68
N VAL A 768 -25.22 25.81 -2.64
CA VAL A 768 -24.42 26.36 -3.74
C VAL A 768 -23.27 27.25 -3.24
N ALA A 769 -23.51 28.03 -2.18
CA ALA A 769 -22.54 28.94 -1.58
C ALA A 769 -21.36 28.23 -0.87
N TRP A 770 -21.47 26.92 -0.60
CA TRP A 770 -20.41 26.17 0.03
C TRP A 770 -19.35 25.77 -1.00
N SER A 771 -18.11 25.74 -0.53
CA SER A 771 -16.92 25.28 -1.23
C SER A 771 -16.01 24.55 -0.24
N SER A 772 -15.07 23.75 -0.73
CA SER A 772 -14.07 23.10 0.11
C SER A 772 -13.31 24.07 1.04
N SER A 773 -13.18 25.34 0.64
CA SER A 773 -12.42 26.36 1.39
C SER A 773 -13.22 27.09 2.47
N ASN A 774 -14.55 27.18 2.36
CA ASN A 774 -15.40 27.96 3.27
C ASN A 774 -16.43 27.10 4.03
N VAL A 775 -16.56 25.80 3.73
CA VAL A 775 -17.60 24.96 4.33
C VAL A 775 -17.47 24.83 5.85
N LEU A 776 -16.24 24.85 6.38
CA LEU A 776 -15.99 24.86 7.83
C LEU A 776 -16.47 26.15 8.52
N ASP A 777 -16.67 27.22 7.74
CA ASP A 777 -17.18 28.51 8.21
C ASP A 777 -18.70 28.57 8.17
N LEU A 778 -19.27 28.12 7.05
CA LEU A 778 -20.69 28.29 6.75
C LEU A 778 -21.56 27.17 7.34
N CYS A 779 -21.04 25.94 7.42
CA CYS A 779 -21.81 24.82 7.93
C CYS A 779 -21.84 24.82 9.47
N ARG A 780 -23.02 24.53 10.04
CA ARG A 780 -23.25 24.53 11.50
C ARG A 780 -23.22 23.14 12.13
N THR A 781 -23.26 22.09 11.32
CA THR A 781 -23.34 20.70 11.79
C THR A 781 -22.50 19.82 10.90
N PHE A 782 -21.63 19.02 11.52
CA PHE A 782 -20.76 18.11 10.82
C PHE A 782 -20.85 16.70 11.40
N TYR A 783 -20.38 15.73 10.64
CA TYR A 783 -20.11 14.37 11.11
C TYR A 783 -18.61 14.12 11.12
N LEU A 784 -18.10 13.57 12.22
CA LEU A 784 -16.70 13.17 12.33
C LEU A 784 -16.44 11.98 11.41
N ASN A 785 -15.49 12.11 10.48
CA ASN A 785 -15.16 11.07 9.52
C ASN A 785 -14.22 10.01 10.13
N PRO A 786 -14.66 8.75 10.33
CA PRO A 786 -13.79 7.69 10.81
C PRO A 786 -12.92 7.10 9.68
N PHE A 787 -13.32 7.24 8.42
CA PHE A 787 -12.70 6.65 7.24
C PHE A 787 -11.58 7.54 6.65
N VAL A 788 -10.92 8.38 7.45
CA VAL A 788 -9.79 9.20 6.97
C VAL A 788 -8.55 8.34 6.73
N ASP A 789 -8.27 7.45 7.68
CA ASP A 789 -7.26 6.41 7.60
C ASP A 789 -7.59 5.27 8.58
N LYS A 790 -6.91 4.12 8.42
CA LYS A 790 -7.13 2.91 9.22
C LYS A 790 -6.94 3.14 10.74
N HIS A 791 -6.00 4.02 11.10
CA HIS A 791 -5.73 4.31 12.50
C HIS A 791 -6.87 5.13 13.13
N PHE A 792 -7.51 6.04 12.38
CA PHE A 792 -8.63 6.80 12.91
C PHE A 792 -9.87 5.94 13.06
N TYR A 793 -10.12 5.12 12.03
CA TYR A 793 -11.19 4.15 12.03
C TYR A 793 -11.11 3.25 13.26
N ARG A 794 -9.93 2.69 13.54
CA ARG A 794 -9.68 1.87 14.75
C ARG A 794 -9.91 2.64 16.05
N LEU A 795 -9.36 3.85 16.16
CA LEU A 795 -9.47 4.67 17.39
C LEU A 795 -10.94 4.91 17.75
N LEU A 796 -11.79 5.18 16.76
CA LEU A 796 -13.21 5.39 16.99
C LEU A 796 -13.99 4.07 17.15
N LEU A 797 -13.59 2.99 16.47
CA LEU A 797 -14.24 1.68 16.57
C LEU A 797 -14.01 1.01 17.94
N ILE A 798 -12.76 0.91 18.41
CA ILE A 798 -12.44 0.29 19.71
C ILE A 798 -13.17 1.00 20.83
N SER A 799 -13.23 2.32 20.77
CA SER A 799 -13.87 3.10 21.81
C SER A 799 -15.41 3.03 21.78
N GLN A 800 -15.99 2.52 20.69
CA GLN A 800 -17.43 2.20 20.61
C GLN A 800 -17.73 0.79 21.14
N GLU A 801 -16.77 -0.15 21.09
CA GLU A 801 -16.95 -1.54 21.54
C GLU A 801 -16.65 -1.75 23.02
N THR A 802 -15.83 -0.88 23.64
CA THR A 802 -15.52 -0.94 25.08
C THR A 802 -16.72 -0.69 26.00
N GLU A 803 -17.86 -0.24 25.47
CA GLU A 803 -19.11 -0.14 26.25
C GLU A 803 -19.94 -1.44 26.24
N ASP A 804 -19.74 -2.40 25.32
CA ASP A 804 -20.62 -3.56 25.22
C ASP A 804 -20.01 -4.93 24.85
N ASN A 805 -18.74 -5.07 24.39
CA ASN A 805 -18.14 -6.40 24.15
C ASN A 805 -16.61 -6.35 24.00
N ALA A 806 -15.86 -6.61 25.08
CA ALA A 806 -14.40 -6.56 25.08
C ALA A 806 -13.68 -7.77 24.45
N TYR A 807 -14.37 -8.71 23.79
CA TYR A 807 -13.75 -9.96 23.30
C TYR A 807 -14.23 -10.45 21.93
N SER A 808 -14.39 -9.56 20.94
CA SER A 808 -14.60 -10.01 19.56
C SER A 808 -14.03 -9.06 18.50
N ILE A 809 -12.73 -8.80 18.52
CA ILE A 809 -11.99 -8.49 17.28
C ILE A 809 -10.90 -9.51 17.07
#